data_AF-A0A6D2VUD8-F1
#
_entry.id   AF-A0A6D2VUD8-F1
#
_cell.length_a   1.000
_cell.length_b   1.000
_cell.length_c   1.000
_cell.angle_alpha   90.00
_cell.angle_beta   90.00
_cell.angle_gamma   90.00
#
_symmetry.space_group_name_H-M   'P 1'
#
loop_
_entity.id
_entity.type
_entity.pdbx_description
1 polymer ?
#
loop_
_entity_poly.entity_id
_entity_poly.type
_entity_poly.pdbx_seq_one_letter_code
_entity_poly.pdbx_strand_id
1 'polypeptide(L)'
;MDKEERKIINQGQEDEMEIYGYNLSRWKLAIVSLGVICSGGFLLLLLYWMPEWRVKATCVRAAIKDCEVVLLRTTDEFKMWFCAKIRVLSLETYPVSSPKSMSNKLSNGHAVCLIENPTEENRHRISKYSQTESQQIRYFTHHSVKYFWNDTIHNFDFLKGLDEGVSCTSIYEKHSAGLTKGMHAYRKLLYGVNEIAVKVPSVFKLLIKEVLNPFYIFQLFSVILWSTDEYYYYALAIVVMSIVSIVSSLYSIRKQYVMLHDMVATHSTVRVSVCRVNEEIEEIFSTDLVPGDVMVIPLNGTIMPCDAVLINGTCIVNESMLTGESVPVTKTNLPNPSVDVKGIGDELYNPETHKRHTLFCGTTVIQTRFYTGELVKAIVVRTGFSTSKGQLVRSILYPKPTDFKLYRDAYLFLLCLVAVAGIGFIYTIINSILNEVQVGVIIIESLDIITITVPPALPAAMTAGIVYAQRRLKKIGIFCISPQRINICGQLNLVCFDKTGTLTEDGLDLWGIQRVENARFLSPEENVCNEMLVKSQFVACMATCHSLTKIEGVLSGDPLDLKMFEAIGWILEEATEEETALHNRIMPTVVRPPKQLLPESTPAGNQEMELFELPAIYEIGIVRQFPFSSALQRMSVVARVLGDRKMDAYMKGAPEAIAGLCKPETVPVDFQNVLEDFTKQGFRVIALAHRKLESKLTWHKVQNISRDAIENNMDFMGLIIMQNKLKQETPAVLEDLHKANIRTVMVTGDSMLTAVSVARDCGMILPQDKVIIAEALPPKDGKVAKINWHYADSLTQCSHPSAIDPEAIPVKLVHDSLEDLQMTRYHFAMNGKSFSVILEHFQDLVPKLMLHGTVFARMAPDQKTQLIEALQNVDYFVGMCGDGANDCGALKRAHGGISLSELEASVASPFTSKTPSISCVPNLIREGRAALITSFCVFKFMALYSIIQYFSVTLLYSILSNLGDFQFLFIDLAIILVVVFTMSLNPAWKELVAQRPPSGLISGALLFSVLSQIIICIGFQSLGFFWVKQQPWYEVWHPKSDACNTTGGGFWNSSHVDNETELDEHNIQNYENTTVFFISSFQYLIVAIAFSKGKPFRQPCYKNYFFVFSVIFLYIFILFIMLYPVASVDQVLQIVCVPYQWRVTMLIIVLVNAFVSITVEESVDRWGKCCLPWALGCRKKTPKAKYMYLAQELLVDPEWPPKPQTTTEAKALVKENGSCQIITIT
;
A
#
# COMPACT_ATOMS: atom_id res chain seq x y z
N MET A 1 23.68 -14.87 -35.19
CA MET A 1 22.50 -14.14 -34.67
C MET A 1 22.62 -14.16 -33.16
N ASP A 2 23.06 -13.04 -32.64
CA ASP A 2 23.89 -12.95 -31.44
C ASP A 2 23.15 -13.28 -30.15
N LYS A 3 23.80 -14.08 -29.30
CA LYS A 3 23.49 -14.20 -27.87
C LYS A 3 23.83 -12.86 -27.21
N GLU A 4 22.96 -11.87 -27.37
CA GLU A 4 23.19 -10.50 -26.86
C GLU A 4 22.92 -10.43 -25.35
N GLU A 5 23.88 -9.88 -24.61
CA GLU A 5 23.85 -9.66 -23.15
C GLU A 5 22.59 -8.90 -22.72
N ARG A 6 21.67 -9.59 -22.03
CA ARG A 6 20.63 -8.91 -21.26
C ARG A 6 21.30 -8.19 -20.10
N LYS A 7 21.23 -6.86 -20.10
CA LYS A 7 21.67 -6.05 -18.96
C LYS A 7 20.46 -5.72 -18.10
N ILE A 8 20.66 -5.80 -16.80
CA ILE A 8 19.67 -5.50 -15.78
C ILE A 8 20.17 -4.28 -15.02
N ILE A 9 19.28 -3.34 -14.73
CA ILE A 9 19.53 -2.21 -13.82
C ILE A 9 18.80 -2.47 -12.50
N ASN A 10 19.37 -1.97 -11.39
CA ASN A 10 18.85 -2.16 -10.04
C ASN A 10 18.65 -3.64 -9.64
N GLN A 11 19.62 -4.52 -9.99
CA GLN A 11 19.52 -5.95 -9.71
C GLN A 11 19.30 -6.21 -8.21
N GLY A 12 18.26 -7.01 -7.87
CA GLY A 12 17.94 -7.34 -6.48
C GLY A 12 17.25 -6.21 -5.68
N GLN A 13 16.85 -5.11 -6.33
CA GLN A 13 16.03 -4.06 -5.74
C GLN A 13 14.58 -4.13 -6.25
N GLU A 14 13.65 -3.47 -5.56
CA GLU A 14 12.21 -3.47 -5.95
C GLU A 14 11.96 -2.98 -7.39
N ASP A 15 12.83 -2.11 -7.92
CA ASP A 15 12.72 -1.47 -9.24
C ASP A 15 13.64 -2.15 -10.29
N GLU A 16 13.77 -3.48 -10.25
CA GLU A 16 14.58 -4.24 -11.21
C GLU A 16 14.00 -4.12 -12.64
N MET A 17 14.85 -3.73 -13.59
CA MET A 17 14.44 -3.52 -14.98
C MET A 17 15.48 -4.05 -15.97
N GLU A 18 15.00 -4.65 -17.07
CA GLU A 18 15.83 -4.98 -18.24
C GLU A 18 16.03 -3.72 -19.10
N ILE A 19 17.26 -3.49 -19.57
CA ILE A 19 17.61 -2.31 -20.38
C ILE A 19 18.01 -2.70 -21.81
N TYR A 20 17.47 -1.98 -22.80
CA TYR A 20 17.71 -2.20 -24.22
C TYR A 20 18.07 -0.88 -24.93
N GLY A 21 19.19 -0.87 -25.68
CA GLY A 21 19.67 0.30 -26.42
C GLY A 21 19.16 0.37 -27.87
N TYR A 22 18.80 1.57 -28.32
CA TYR A 22 18.30 1.85 -29.67
C TYR A 22 18.83 3.18 -30.24
N ASN A 23 19.03 3.23 -31.56
CA ASN A 23 19.39 4.44 -32.31
C ASN A 23 18.31 4.82 -33.33
N LEU A 24 18.07 6.12 -33.50
CA LEU A 24 17.08 6.62 -34.45
C LEU A 24 17.52 6.33 -35.88
N SER A 25 16.67 5.66 -36.66
CA SER A 25 16.90 5.43 -38.08
C SER A 25 16.05 6.38 -38.91
N ARG A 26 16.71 7.25 -39.69
CA ARG A 26 16.04 8.26 -40.51
C ARG A 26 15.12 7.64 -41.58
N TRP A 27 15.51 6.49 -42.15
CA TRP A 27 14.71 5.79 -43.15
C TRP A 27 13.44 5.18 -42.56
N LYS A 28 13.58 4.52 -41.40
CA LYS A 28 12.43 4.01 -40.66
C LYS A 28 11.48 5.12 -40.22
N LEU A 29 12.02 6.25 -39.75
CA LEU A 29 11.23 7.42 -39.42
C LEU A 29 10.48 7.96 -40.63
N ALA A 30 11.11 8.01 -41.81
CA ALA A 30 10.44 8.43 -43.05
C ALA A 30 9.29 7.48 -43.45
N ILE A 31 9.49 6.16 -43.31
CA ILE A 31 8.42 5.16 -43.54
C ILE A 31 7.26 5.35 -42.56
N VAL A 32 7.57 5.54 -41.27
CA VAL A 32 6.54 5.78 -40.25
C VAL A 32 5.80 7.09 -40.53
N SER A 33 6.51 8.17 -40.87
CA SER A 33 5.90 9.46 -41.23
C SER A 33 5.00 9.34 -42.46
N LEU A 34 5.44 8.61 -43.49
CA LEU A 34 4.62 8.33 -44.67
C LEU A 34 3.37 7.52 -44.27
N GLY A 35 3.52 6.49 -43.44
CA GLY A 35 2.41 5.70 -42.91
C GLY A 35 1.45 6.53 -42.05
N VAL A 36 1.95 7.51 -41.28
CA VAL A 36 1.15 8.44 -40.49
C VAL A 36 0.31 9.35 -41.41
N ILE A 37 0.91 9.86 -42.49
CA ILE A 37 0.19 10.68 -43.48
C ILE A 37 -0.86 9.83 -44.21
N CYS A 38 -0.48 8.64 -44.70
CA CYS A 38 -1.41 7.75 -45.42
C CYS A 38 -2.56 7.24 -44.53
N SER A 39 -2.34 7.10 -43.23
CA SER A 39 -3.38 6.67 -42.27
C SER A 39 -4.16 7.82 -41.63
N GLY A 40 -3.95 9.07 -42.06
CA GLY A 40 -4.60 10.23 -41.46
C GLY A 40 -4.29 10.43 -39.97
N GLY A 41 -3.17 9.93 -39.48
CA GLY A 41 -2.76 10.00 -38.07
C GLY A 41 -3.06 8.77 -37.22
N PHE A 42 -3.80 7.76 -37.72
CA PHE A 42 -4.12 6.56 -36.95
C PHE A 42 -2.88 5.77 -36.53
N LEU A 43 -1.88 5.64 -37.42
CA LEU A 43 -0.62 4.97 -37.08
C LEU A 43 0.11 5.68 -35.93
N LEU A 44 0.01 7.00 -35.82
CA LEU A 44 0.63 7.77 -34.73
C LEU A 44 -0.02 7.45 -33.38
N LEU A 45 -1.35 7.29 -33.36
CA LEU A 45 -2.12 6.89 -32.17
C LEU A 45 -1.76 5.48 -31.71
N LEU A 46 -1.69 4.53 -32.63
CA LEU A 46 -1.31 3.15 -32.32
C LEU A 46 0.11 3.07 -31.73
N LEU A 47 1.06 3.80 -32.32
CA LEU A 47 2.43 3.90 -31.80
C LEU A 47 2.50 4.70 -30.48
N TYR A 48 1.54 5.57 -30.19
CA TYR A 48 1.45 6.24 -28.89
C TYR A 48 1.06 5.26 -27.77
N TRP A 49 0.08 4.38 -28.02
CA TRP A 49 -0.36 3.37 -27.05
C TRP A 49 0.64 2.22 -26.87
N MET A 50 1.41 1.89 -27.91
CA MET A 50 2.38 0.80 -27.91
C MET A 50 3.82 1.34 -28.01
N PRO A 51 4.44 1.76 -26.88
CA PRO A 51 5.78 2.36 -26.89
C PRO A 51 6.87 1.41 -27.41
N GLU A 52 6.72 0.09 -27.20
CA GLU A 52 7.61 -0.92 -27.77
C GLU A 52 7.58 -0.89 -29.30
N TRP A 53 6.38 -0.87 -29.88
CA TRP A 53 6.18 -0.84 -31.33
C TRP A 53 6.69 0.46 -31.92
N ARG A 54 6.47 1.58 -31.22
CA ARG A 54 7.04 2.87 -31.60
C ARG A 54 8.56 2.80 -31.74
N VAL A 55 9.26 2.32 -30.72
CA VAL A 55 10.73 2.24 -30.75
C VAL A 55 11.20 1.23 -31.81
N LYS A 56 10.55 0.07 -31.95
CA LYS A 56 10.90 -0.91 -33.01
C LYS A 56 10.66 -0.38 -34.43
N ALA A 57 9.59 0.40 -34.61
CA ALA A 57 9.21 1.00 -35.88
C ALA A 57 10.11 2.19 -36.26
N THR A 58 10.56 3.01 -35.31
CA THR A 58 11.39 4.21 -35.60
C THR A 58 12.89 4.00 -35.43
N CYS A 59 13.31 3.01 -34.64
CA CYS A 59 14.71 2.84 -34.23
C CYS A 59 15.28 1.47 -34.66
N VAL A 60 16.61 1.36 -34.63
CA VAL A 60 17.36 0.12 -34.82
C VAL A 60 18.09 -0.19 -33.51
N ARG A 61 18.21 -1.48 -33.16
CA ARG A 61 18.87 -1.89 -31.93
C ARG A 61 20.35 -1.52 -31.99
N ALA A 62 20.88 -0.97 -30.90
CA ALA A 62 22.25 -0.49 -30.80
C ALA A 62 22.88 -0.95 -29.47
N ALA A 63 24.21 -0.98 -29.41
CA ALA A 63 24.91 -1.20 -28.15
C ALA A 63 24.52 -0.12 -27.14
N ILE A 64 24.31 -0.51 -25.87
CA ILE A 64 23.84 0.39 -24.80
C ILE A 64 24.82 1.57 -24.61
N LYS A 65 26.11 1.36 -24.87
CA LYS A 65 27.13 2.41 -24.83
C LYS A 65 26.81 3.57 -25.76
N ASP A 66 26.41 3.28 -27.01
CA ASP A 66 26.25 4.24 -28.11
C ASP A 66 24.80 4.42 -28.56
N CYS A 67 23.87 4.22 -27.63
CA CYS A 67 22.46 4.42 -27.91
C CYS A 67 22.01 5.88 -27.69
N GLU A 68 21.03 6.33 -28.47
CA GLU A 68 20.35 7.62 -28.31
C GLU A 68 19.07 7.49 -27.47
N VAL A 69 18.45 6.31 -27.53
CA VAL A 69 17.19 5.97 -26.88
C VAL A 69 17.35 4.64 -26.13
N VAL A 70 16.83 4.61 -24.91
CA VAL A 70 16.80 3.42 -24.06
C VAL A 70 15.36 2.97 -23.89
N LEU A 71 15.12 1.68 -24.08
CA LEU A 71 13.87 1.02 -23.75
C LEU A 71 14.07 0.17 -22.50
N LEU A 72 13.29 0.44 -21.46
CA LEU A 72 13.31 -0.23 -20.17
C LEU A 72 12.11 -1.16 -20.07
N ARG A 73 12.31 -2.35 -19.50
CA ARG A 73 11.24 -3.32 -19.26
C ARG A 73 11.24 -3.75 -17.80
N THR A 74 10.09 -3.73 -17.14
CA THR A 74 9.97 -4.27 -15.78
C THR A 74 10.08 -5.79 -15.79
N THR A 75 10.72 -6.37 -14.78
CA THR A 75 10.80 -7.83 -14.58
C THR A 75 9.54 -8.43 -13.96
N ASP A 76 8.68 -7.59 -13.36
CA ASP A 76 7.38 -7.95 -12.79
C ASP A 76 6.43 -8.62 -13.81
N GLU A 77 5.40 -9.35 -13.33
CA GLU A 77 4.44 -10.12 -14.15
C GLU A 77 3.83 -9.33 -15.34
N PHE A 78 3.69 -8.01 -15.19
CA PHE A 78 3.12 -7.11 -16.19
C PHE A 78 4.04 -6.79 -17.37
N LYS A 79 5.37 -6.95 -17.21
CA LYS A 79 6.37 -6.72 -18.29
C LYS A 79 6.16 -5.38 -19.04
N MET A 80 5.93 -4.29 -18.31
CA MET A 80 5.67 -2.96 -18.88
C MET A 80 6.91 -2.36 -19.52
N TRP A 81 6.71 -1.58 -20.59
CA TRP A 81 7.78 -0.93 -21.36
C TRP A 81 7.81 0.58 -21.15
N PHE A 82 8.98 1.14 -20.86
CA PHE A 82 9.23 2.57 -20.73
C PHE A 82 10.32 3.03 -21.70
N CYS A 83 10.15 4.21 -22.29
CA CYS A 83 11.11 4.79 -23.22
C CYS A 83 11.75 6.04 -22.60
N ALA A 84 13.08 6.10 -22.57
CA ALA A 84 13.87 7.22 -22.07
C ALA A 84 14.87 7.68 -23.14
N LYS A 85 15.07 9.01 -23.25
CA LYS A 85 16.05 9.61 -24.16
C LYS A 85 17.35 9.89 -23.42
N ILE A 86 18.49 9.51 -24.01
CA ILE A 86 19.81 9.83 -23.46
C ILE A 86 20.15 11.29 -23.70
N ARG A 87 20.71 11.92 -22.67
CA ARG A 87 21.23 13.28 -22.67
C ARG A 87 22.73 13.24 -22.43
N VAL A 88 23.42 14.23 -22.97
CA VAL A 88 24.87 14.40 -22.80
C VAL A 88 25.12 15.66 -21.99
N LEU A 89 25.93 15.53 -20.94
CA LEU A 89 26.39 16.65 -20.13
C LEU A 89 27.82 16.99 -20.58
N SER A 90 28.05 18.19 -21.11
CA SER A 90 29.41 18.70 -21.34
C SER A 90 29.88 19.45 -20.11
N LEU A 91 30.98 19.00 -19.51
CA LEU A 91 31.65 19.77 -18.46
C LEU A 91 32.42 20.92 -19.13
N GLU A 92 31.89 22.13 -19.11
CA GLU A 92 32.69 23.32 -19.42
C GLU A 92 33.66 23.58 -18.25
N THR A 93 34.92 23.82 -18.60
CA THR A 93 36.07 23.91 -17.69
C THR A 93 35.92 25.09 -16.72
N TYR A 94 35.39 24.88 -15.51
CA TYR A 94 35.61 25.82 -14.41
C TYR A 94 37.09 25.78 -14.02
N PRO A 95 37.80 26.92 -13.94
CA PRO A 95 39.22 26.92 -13.62
C PRO A 95 39.38 26.52 -12.15
N VAL A 96 39.78 25.27 -11.92
CA VAL A 96 40.33 24.83 -10.64
C VAL A 96 41.70 25.49 -10.51
N SER A 97 41.74 26.72 -9.98
CA SER A 97 42.99 27.36 -9.60
C SER A 97 43.57 26.62 -8.39
N SER A 98 44.61 25.84 -8.61
CA SER A 98 45.44 25.27 -7.55
C SER A 98 46.14 26.40 -6.76
N PRO A 99 46.34 26.24 -5.44
CA PRO A 99 47.13 27.21 -4.67
C PRO A 99 48.59 27.10 -5.09
N LYS A 100 49.11 28.13 -5.75
CA LYS A 100 50.55 28.26 -6.03
C LYS A 100 51.30 28.50 -4.72
N SER A 101 52.29 27.65 -4.49
CA SER A 101 53.30 27.78 -3.45
C SER A 101 54.01 29.13 -3.51
N MET A 102 53.91 29.88 -2.42
CA MET A 102 54.74 31.06 -2.20
C MET A 102 56.11 30.57 -1.69
N SER A 103 57.09 30.49 -2.58
CA SER A 103 58.47 30.22 -2.21
C SER A 103 59.06 31.47 -1.54
N ASN A 104 59.32 31.40 -0.24
CA ASN A 104 60.30 32.28 0.42
C ASN A 104 61.41 31.45 1.07
N LYS A 105 62.60 32.02 0.96
CA LYS A 105 63.95 31.44 1.09
C LYS A 105 64.27 30.80 2.45
N LEU A 106 65.10 29.74 2.36
CA LEU A 106 66.17 29.27 3.27
C LEU A 106 66.02 29.51 4.79
N SER A 107 66.11 28.43 5.60
CA SER A 107 67.39 27.96 6.20
C SER A 107 67.21 26.79 7.17
N ASN A 108 68.25 25.95 7.20
CA ASN A 108 68.56 24.71 7.95
C ASN A 108 67.88 24.43 9.30
N GLY A 109 67.58 23.14 9.52
CA GLY A 109 67.46 22.52 10.84
C GLY A 109 66.99 21.06 10.78
N HIS A 110 67.82 20.13 11.24
CA HIS A 110 67.67 18.66 11.21
C HIS A 110 66.36 18.10 11.79
N ALA A 111 65.78 17.07 11.15
CA ALA A 111 65.58 15.73 11.76
C ALA A 111 64.86 14.74 10.82
N VAL A 112 65.62 13.72 10.42
CA VAL A 112 65.33 12.29 10.22
C VAL A 112 63.92 11.85 9.77
N CYS A 113 63.96 11.27 8.57
CA CYS A 113 63.02 10.38 7.89
C CYS A 113 62.53 9.18 8.74
N LEU A 114 61.21 8.93 8.73
CA LEU A 114 60.67 7.57 8.80
C LEU A 114 59.69 7.39 7.63
N ILE A 115 59.98 6.34 6.86
CA ILE A 115 59.32 5.92 5.63
C ILE A 115 58.12 5.04 5.99
N GLU A 116 56.94 5.34 5.48
CA GLU A 116 55.90 4.34 5.21
C GLU A 116 55.27 4.58 3.83
N ASN A 117 55.25 3.52 3.03
CA ASN A 117 54.79 3.45 1.66
C ASN A 117 53.26 3.47 1.58
N PRO A 118 52.62 4.34 0.77
CA PRO A 118 51.22 4.20 0.42
C PRO A 118 51.03 3.22 -0.75
N THR A 119 50.08 2.32 -0.59
CA THR A 119 49.61 1.32 -1.54
C THR A 119 49.16 1.92 -2.89
N GLU A 120 49.40 1.17 -3.96
CA GLU A 120 49.42 1.59 -5.36
C GLU A 120 48.08 2.02 -6.00
N GLU A 121 46.96 2.03 -5.30
CA GLU A 121 45.64 2.29 -5.94
C GLU A 121 45.35 3.76 -6.24
N ASN A 122 46.00 4.71 -5.57
CA ASN A 122 45.72 6.15 -5.77
C ASN A 122 46.64 6.85 -6.78
N ARG A 123 47.71 6.21 -7.25
CA ARG A 123 48.58 6.79 -8.29
C ARG A 123 48.00 6.67 -9.70
N HIS A 124 47.12 5.70 -9.95
CA HIS A 124 46.48 5.51 -11.25
C HIS A 124 45.24 6.41 -11.49
N ARG A 125 44.73 7.10 -10.46
CA ARG A 125 43.61 8.04 -10.61
C ARG A 125 44.01 9.50 -10.84
N ILE A 126 45.27 9.90 -10.62
CA ILE A 126 45.66 11.32 -10.68
C ILE A 126 46.67 11.62 -11.80
N SER A 127 47.38 10.62 -12.35
CA SER A 127 48.41 10.83 -13.39
C SER A 127 47.93 10.65 -14.85
N LYS A 128 46.64 10.37 -15.08
CA LYS A 128 46.04 10.27 -16.44
C LYS A 128 45.14 11.46 -16.82
N TYR A 129 45.10 12.53 -16.03
CA TYR A 129 44.27 13.72 -16.27
C TYR A 129 45.06 14.91 -16.82
N SER A 130 46.12 14.65 -17.56
CA SER A 130 46.81 15.64 -18.39
C SER A 130 46.66 15.30 -19.87
N GLN A 131 45.42 15.25 -20.35
CA GLN A 131 45.11 15.39 -21.77
C GLN A 131 43.67 15.86 -21.95
N THR A 132 43.56 16.93 -22.72
CA THR A 132 42.38 17.76 -22.95
C THR A 132 41.39 17.03 -23.87
N GLU A 133 40.48 16.25 -23.31
CA GLU A 133 39.22 15.89 -23.99
C GLU A 133 38.06 16.20 -23.05
N SER A 134 37.08 16.97 -23.53
CA SER A 134 35.84 17.27 -22.83
C SER A 134 35.12 15.96 -22.51
N GLN A 135 35.20 15.50 -21.25
CA GLN A 135 34.46 14.30 -20.82
C GLN A 135 32.95 14.56 -20.95
N GLN A 136 32.34 13.94 -21.95
CA GLN A 136 30.91 13.94 -22.18
C GLN A 136 30.28 12.85 -21.32
N ILE A 137 29.58 13.23 -20.24
CA ILE A 137 28.89 12.26 -19.38
C ILE A 137 27.49 12.01 -19.94
N ARG A 138 27.22 10.76 -20.33
CA ARG A 138 25.89 10.33 -20.82
C ARG A 138 25.00 9.96 -19.64
N TYR A 139 23.77 10.45 -19.64
CA TYR A 139 22.78 10.13 -18.62
C TYR A 139 21.36 10.12 -19.17
N PHE A 140 20.45 9.42 -18.49
CA PHE A 140 19.01 9.56 -18.70
C PHE A 140 18.29 9.71 -17.35
N THR A 141 17.03 10.12 -17.39
CA THR A 141 16.21 10.26 -16.18
C THR A 141 14.99 9.35 -16.30
N HIS A 142 14.78 8.49 -15.30
CA HIS A 142 13.63 7.59 -15.21
C HIS A 142 13.06 7.66 -13.79
N HIS A 143 11.73 7.80 -13.67
CA HIS A 143 11.03 7.94 -12.38
C HIS A 143 11.70 8.93 -11.41
N SER A 144 12.13 10.10 -11.89
CA SER A 144 12.84 11.14 -11.12
C SER A 144 14.25 10.79 -10.61
N VAL A 145 14.84 9.67 -11.05
CA VAL A 145 16.25 9.28 -10.78
C VAL A 145 17.10 9.47 -12.02
N LYS A 146 18.33 9.98 -11.86
CA LYS A 146 19.31 10.11 -12.94
C LYS A 146 20.23 8.88 -12.97
N TYR A 147 20.31 8.24 -14.13
CA TYR A 147 21.21 7.14 -14.41
C TYR A 147 22.34 7.62 -15.31
N PHE A 148 23.57 7.37 -14.91
CA PHE A 148 24.80 7.76 -15.60
C PHE A 148 25.49 6.54 -16.19
N TRP A 149 26.16 6.74 -17.32
CA TRP A 149 26.96 5.67 -17.92
C TRP A 149 28.22 5.41 -17.09
N ASN A 150 28.40 4.16 -16.65
CA ASN A 150 29.60 3.73 -15.93
C ASN A 150 30.48 2.86 -16.85
N ASP A 151 31.69 3.34 -17.16
CA ASP A 151 32.64 2.63 -18.02
C ASP A 151 33.21 1.35 -17.39
N THR A 152 33.20 1.20 -16.05
CA THR A 152 33.72 -0.01 -15.39
C THR A 152 32.72 -1.16 -15.41
N ILE A 153 31.43 -0.85 -15.22
CA ILE A 153 30.33 -1.83 -15.21
C ILE A 153 29.79 -2.06 -16.64
N HIS A 154 30.17 -1.20 -17.60
CA HIS A 154 29.60 -1.14 -18.95
C HIS A 154 28.05 -1.12 -18.92
N ASN A 155 27.47 -0.43 -17.94
CA ASN A 155 26.04 -0.33 -17.76
C ASN A 155 25.68 1.06 -17.20
N PHE A 156 24.41 1.42 -17.27
CA PHE A 156 23.89 2.60 -16.61
C PHE A 156 23.69 2.31 -15.11
N ASP A 157 24.25 3.17 -14.28
CA ASP A 157 24.11 3.12 -12.83
C ASP A 157 23.74 4.52 -12.30
N PHE A 158 23.01 4.60 -11.20
CA PHE A 158 22.67 5.90 -10.62
C PHE A 158 23.82 6.40 -9.73
N LEU A 159 23.90 7.72 -9.54
CA LEU A 159 24.98 8.32 -8.74
C LEU A 159 24.70 8.08 -7.25
N LYS A 160 25.52 7.23 -6.63
CA LYS A 160 25.49 6.94 -5.19
C LYS A 160 26.03 8.12 -4.40
N GLY A 161 25.46 8.40 -3.24
CA GLY A 161 25.91 9.47 -2.34
C GLY A 161 27.11 9.04 -1.50
N LEU A 162 27.25 9.60 -0.29
CA LEU A 162 28.25 9.16 0.69
C LEU A 162 27.80 7.92 1.50
N ASP A 163 26.74 7.25 1.05
CA ASP A 163 26.03 6.17 1.73
C ASP A 163 26.53 4.76 1.38
N GLU A 164 27.28 4.59 0.30
CA GLU A 164 27.80 3.28 -0.13
C GLU A 164 29.31 3.34 -0.44
N GLY A 165 30.09 2.47 0.21
CA GLY A 165 31.52 2.30 -0.06
C GLY A 165 32.45 3.35 0.56
N VAL A 166 31.94 4.13 1.52
CA VAL A 166 32.70 5.15 2.27
C VAL A 166 32.90 4.69 3.71
N SER A 167 34.13 4.69 4.21
CA SER A 167 34.41 4.30 5.59
C SER A 167 34.19 5.44 6.58
N CYS A 168 33.83 5.12 7.83
CA CYS A 168 33.58 6.11 8.87
C CYS A 168 34.81 7.02 9.14
N THR A 169 36.02 6.48 9.01
CA THR A 169 37.28 7.27 9.08
C THR A 169 37.35 8.30 7.95
N SER A 170 37.01 7.92 6.72
CA SER A 170 37.08 8.82 5.58
C SER A 170 36.09 9.99 5.64
N ILE A 171 34.94 9.82 6.33
CA ILE A 171 34.00 10.91 6.62
C ILE A 171 34.66 11.96 7.51
N TYR A 172 35.38 11.53 8.56
CA TYR A 172 36.10 12.42 9.47
C TYR A 172 37.34 13.06 8.83
N GLU A 173 38.15 12.30 8.11
CA GLU A 173 39.43 12.81 7.58
C GLU A 173 39.29 13.63 6.30
N LYS A 174 38.35 13.27 5.41
CA LYS A 174 38.24 13.89 4.07
C LYS A 174 37.07 14.86 3.92
N HIS A 175 36.04 14.75 4.77
CA HIS A 175 34.79 15.50 4.58
C HIS A 175 34.43 16.45 5.74
N SER A 176 35.11 16.37 6.88
CA SER A 176 34.85 17.24 8.05
C SER A 176 35.18 18.72 7.82
N ALA A 177 36.15 19.03 6.95
CA ALA A 177 36.56 20.39 6.65
C ALA A 177 35.58 21.14 5.71
N GLY A 178 34.58 20.46 5.14
CA GLY A 178 33.65 21.07 4.18
C GLY A 178 34.16 21.10 2.73
N LEU A 179 33.32 21.57 1.81
CA LEU A 179 33.62 21.59 0.36
C LEU A 179 34.18 22.94 -0.10
N THR A 180 35.09 22.89 -1.07
CA THR A 180 35.52 24.10 -1.82
C THR A 180 34.45 24.52 -2.83
N LYS A 181 34.39 25.82 -3.17
CA LYS A 181 33.39 26.35 -4.12
C LYS A 181 33.43 25.65 -5.50
N GLY A 182 34.62 25.29 -5.99
CA GLY A 182 34.77 24.55 -7.24
C GLY A 182 34.22 23.12 -7.17
N MET A 183 34.50 22.40 -6.06
CA MET A 183 33.98 21.04 -5.86
C MET A 183 32.46 21.04 -5.63
N HIS A 184 31.95 22.05 -4.93
CA HIS A 184 30.51 22.28 -4.74
C HIS A 184 29.81 22.46 -6.08
N ALA A 185 30.30 23.35 -6.95
CA ALA A 185 29.73 23.57 -8.28
C ALA A 185 29.75 22.30 -9.15
N TYR A 186 30.84 21.53 -9.10
CA TYR A 186 30.96 20.24 -9.79
C TYR A 186 29.91 19.22 -9.31
N ARG A 187 29.77 19.04 -7.98
CA ARG A 187 28.78 18.12 -7.40
C ARG A 187 27.35 18.58 -7.67
N LYS A 188 27.09 19.90 -7.66
CA LYS A 188 25.78 20.47 -7.98
C LYS A 188 25.35 20.16 -9.41
N LEU A 189 26.30 20.13 -10.36
CA LEU A 189 26.02 19.75 -11.74
C LEU A 189 25.65 18.26 -11.88
N LEU A 190 26.34 17.38 -11.14
CA LEU A 190 26.10 15.92 -11.17
C LEU A 190 24.80 15.54 -10.46
N TYR A 191 24.71 15.80 -9.15
CA TYR A 191 23.55 15.41 -8.33
C TYR A 191 22.31 16.23 -8.69
N GLY A 192 22.49 17.50 -9.08
CA GLY A 192 21.40 18.44 -9.30
C GLY A 192 21.00 19.17 -8.02
N VAL A 193 19.86 19.87 -8.08
CA VAL A 193 19.30 20.61 -6.94
C VAL A 193 18.68 19.66 -5.92
N ASN A 194 18.83 19.99 -4.64
CA ASN A 194 18.19 19.29 -3.52
C ASN A 194 16.72 19.72 -3.38
N GLU A 195 15.87 19.23 -4.28
CA GLU A 195 14.43 19.51 -4.26
C GLU A 195 13.62 18.26 -4.66
N ILE A 196 12.58 17.95 -3.88
CA ILE A 196 11.59 16.91 -4.23
C ILE A 196 10.45 17.59 -4.99
N ALA A 197 10.70 17.97 -6.24
CA ALA A 197 9.73 18.72 -7.04
C ALA A 197 8.71 17.80 -7.72
N VAL A 198 7.47 17.77 -7.23
CA VAL A 198 6.35 17.10 -7.90
C VAL A 198 5.78 18.01 -8.99
N LYS A 199 6.20 17.82 -10.26
CA LYS A 199 5.72 18.67 -11.36
C LYS A 199 4.25 18.42 -11.64
N VAL A 200 3.39 19.37 -11.28
CA VAL A 200 1.97 19.34 -11.68
C VAL A 200 1.88 19.52 -13.20
N PRO A 201 1.40 18.50 -13.95
CA PRO A 201 1.26 18.63 -15.40
C PRO A 201 0.26 19.74 -15.75
N SER A 202 0.50 20.41 -16.88
CA SER A 202 -0.44 21.43 -17.37
C SER A 202 -1.79 20.81 -17.70
N VAL A 203 -2.86 21.59 -17.54
CA VAL A 203 -4.23 21.19 -17.91
C VAL A 203 -4.26 20.66 -19.34
N PHE A 204 -3.57 21.33 -20.26
CA PHE A 204 -3.49 20.91 -21.66
C PHE A 204 -2.82 19.54 -21.86
N LYS A 205 -1.73 19.26 -21.14
CA LYS A 205 -1.07 17.95 -21.22
C LYS A 205 -1.94 16.83 -20.64
N LEU A 206 -2.64 17.11 -19.54
CA LEU A 206 -3.61 16.17 -18.96
C LEU A 206 -4.78 15.93 -19.92
N LEU A 207 -5.28 16.99 -20.56
CA LEU A 207 -6.37 16.90 -21.54
C LEU A 207 -5.99 16.03 -22.72
N ILE A 208 -4.82 16.23 -23.33
CA ILE A 208 -4.35 15.37 -24.43
C ILE A 208 -4.28 13.91 -23.98
N LYS A 209 -3.69 13.65 -22.81
CA LYS A 209 -3.58 12.28 -22.30
C LYS A 209 -4.94 11.62 -22.09
N GLU A 210 -5.93 12.39 -21.63
CA GLU A 210 -7.30 11.92 -21.41
C GLU A 210 -8.03 11.68 -22.73
N VAL A 211 -8.00 12.64 -23.66
CA VAL A 211 -8.67 12.54 -24.97
C VAL A 211 -8.09 11.40 -25.83
N LEU A 212 -6.80 11.11 -25.69
CA LEU A 212 -6.14 9.99 -26.36
C LEU A 212 -6.45 8.62 -25.77
N ASN A 213 -7.35 8.52 -24.78
CA ASN A 213 -7.86 7.24 -24.32
C ASN A 213 -8.64 6.53 -25.46
N PRO A 214 -8.41 5.24 -25.74
CA PRO A 214 -9.07 4.50 -26.82
C PRO A 214 -10.59 4.69 -26.86
N PHE A 215 -11.22 4.84 -25.70
CA PHE A 215 -12.66 5.03 -25.59
C PHE A 215 -13.15 6.36 -26.16
N TYR A 216 -12.50 7.48 -25.84
CA TYR A 216 -12.88 8.80 -26.40
C TYR A 216 -12.57 8.90 -27.89
N ILE A 217 -11.53 8.19 -28.37
CA ILE A 217 -11.24 8.10 -29.81
C ILE A 217 -12.33 7.32 -30.52
N PHE A 218 -12.78 6.20 -29.95
CA PHE A 218 -13.91 5.44 -30.48
C PHE A 218 -15.19 6.28 -30.51
N GLN A 219 -15.48 7.05 -29.45
CA GLN A 219 -16.62 7.98 -29.44
C GLN A 219 -16.52 9.06 -30.51
N LEU A 220 -15.34 9.63 -30.75
CA LEU A 220 -15.15 10.61 -31.83
C LEU A 220 -15.43 9.99 -33.20
N PHE A 221 -14.99 8.75 -33.42
CA PHE A 221 -15.32 7.98 -34.63
C PHE A 221 -16.84 7.78 -34.76
N SER A 222 -17.53 7.42 -33.67
CA SER A 222 -19.00 7.33 -33.65
C SER A 222 -19.64 8.68 -34.01
N VAL A 223 -19.25 9.77 -33.38
CA VAL A 223 -19.83 11.10 -33.67
C VAL A 223 -19.70 11.47 -35.16
N ILE A 224 -18.56 11.17 -35.79
CA ILE A 224 -18.35 11.42 -37.23
C ILE A 224 -19.28 10.57 -38.08
N LEU A 225 -19.41 9.28 -37.76
CA LEU A 225 -20.27 8.36 -38.50
C LEU A 225 -21.74 8.80 -38.43
N TRP A 226 -22.24 9.05 -37.22
CA TRP A 226 -23.64 9.43 -36.99
C TRP A 226 -23.99 10.80 -37.58
N SER A 227 -23.02 11.74 -37.62
CA SER A 227 -23.21 13.02 -38.31
C SER A 227 -23.24 12.88 -39.84
N THR A 228 -22.64 11.81 -40.38
CA THR A 228 -22.66 11.51 -41.82
C THR A 228 -24.01 10.88 -42.21
N ASP A 229 -24.64 10.16 -41.28
CA ASP A 229 -25.95 9.53 -41.43
C ASP A 229 -27.11 10.42 -40.93
N GLU A 230 -26.90 11.74 -40.91
CA GLU A 230 -27.89 12.78 -40.56
C GLU A 230 -28.46 12.77 -39.11
N TYR A 231 -27.92 11.94 -38.20
CA TYR A 231 -28.27 11.92 -36.76
C TYR A 231 -27.58 13.03 -35.94
N TYR A 232 -27.82 14.29 -36.31
CA TYR A 232 -27.11 15.44 -35.73
C TYR A 232 -27.40 15.67 -34.24
N TYR A 233 -28.65 15.47 -33.78
CA TYR A 233 -29.02 15.76 -32.40
C TYR A 233 -28.43 14.74 -31.43
N TYR A 234 -28.46 13.47 -31.81
CA TYR A 234 -27.87 12.41 -31.01
C TYR A 234 -26.34 12.53 -30.98
N ALA A 235 -25.69 12.79 -32.12
CA ALA A 235 -24.25 13.03 -32.18
C ALA A 235 -23.82 14.21 -31.27
N LEU A 236 -24.59 15.31 -31.26
CA LEU A 236 -24.36 16.45 -30.36
C LEU A 236 -24.47 16.06 -28.88
N ALA A 237 -25.46 15.23 -28.51
CA ALA A 237 -25.64 14.78 -27.13
C ALA A 237 -24.43 13.97 -26.64
N ILE A 238 -23.89 13.07 -27.48
CA ILE A 238 -22.66 12.31 -27.16
C ILE A 238 -21.50 13.27 -26.91
N VAL A 239 -21.30 14.28 -27.77
CA VAL A 239 -20.24 15.28 -27.59
C VAL A 239 -20.36 16.01 -26.25
N VAL A 240 -21.57 16.46 -25.88
CA VAL A 240 -21.81 17.13 -24.60
C VAL A 240 -21.47 16.22 -23.42
N MET A 241 -21.92 14.96 -23.47
CA MET A 241 -21.65 13.97 -22.43
C MET A 241 -20.15 13.69 -22.28
N SER A 242 -19.44 13.54 -23.38
CA SER A 242 -17.98 13.33 -23.39
C SER A 242 -17.23 14.54 -22.84
N ILE A 243 -17.63 15.77 -23.17
CA ILE A 243 -17.03 16.99 -22.62
C ILE A 243 -17.20 17.04 -21.10
N VAL A 244 -18.41 16.80 -20.59
CA VAL A 244 -18.67 16.80 -19.13
C VAL A 244 -17.83 15.74 -18.42
N SER A 245 -17.73 14.53 -19.00
CA SER A 245 -16.90 13.44 -18.48
C SER A 245 -15.41 13.82 -18.43
N ILE A 246 -14.86 14.34 -19.53
CA ILE A 246 -13.45 14.74 -19.64
C ILE A 246 -13.12 15.86 -18.64
N VAL A 247 -13.99 16.89 -18.53
CA VAL A 247 -13.77 18.00 -17.58
C VAL A 247 -13.80 17.50 -16.13
N SER A 248 -14.74 16.63 -15.78
CA SER A 248 -14.86 16.05 -14.44
C SER A 248 -13.65 15.16 -14.07
N SER A 249 -13.21 14.32 -15.02
CA SER A 249 -12.02 13.47 -14.89
C SER A 249 -10.77 14.33 -14.71
N LEU A 250 -10.58 15.33 -15.58
CA LEU A 250 -9.43 16.24 -15.54
C LEU A 250 -9.37 17.06 -14.25
N TYR A 251 -10.51 17.56 -13.76
CA TYR A 251 -10.58 18.26 -12.48
C TYR A 251 -10.15 17.34 -11.33
N SER A 252 -10.64 16.10 -11.31
CA SER A 252 -10.31 15.11 -10.28
C SER A 252 -8.82 14.75 -10.29
N ILE A 253 -8.24 14.48 -11.48
CA ILE A 253 -6.82 14.17 -11.66
C ILE A 253 -5.95 15.35 -11.24
N ARG A 254 -6.28 16.58 -11.68
CA ARG A 254 -5.53 17.79 -11.31
C ARG A 254 -5.57 18.03 -9.81
N LYS A 255 -6.73 17.88 -9.17
CA LYS A 255 -6.89 18.05 -7.73
C LYS A 255 -6.00 17.08 -6.95
N GLN A 256 -5.88 15.83 -7.40
CA GLN A 256 -4.96 14.84 -6.80
C GLN A 256 -3.49 15.26 -6.93
N TYR A 257 -3.06 15.74 -8.12
CA TYR A 257 -1.68 16.23 -8.30
C TYR A 257 -1.36 17.48 -7.47
N VAL A 258 -2.31 18.41 -7.33
CA VAL A 258 -2.14 19.62 -6.52
C VAL A 258 -2.03 19.25 -5.04
N MET A 259 -2.92 18.39 -4.53
CA MET A 259 -2.84 17.91 -3.14
C MET A 259 -1.49 17.26 -2.82
N LEU A 260 -0.97 16.45 -3.74
CA LEU A 260 0.34 15.80 -3.57
C LEU A 260 1.50 16.81 -3.68
N HIS A 261 1.41 17.80 -4.57
CA HIS A 261 2.40 18.86 -4.67
C HIS A 261 2.46 19.69 -3.39
N ASP A 262 1.30 20.11 -2.86
CA ASP A 262 1.22 20.94 -1.66
C ASP A 262 1.75 20.21 -0.42
N MET A 263 1.50 18.91 -0.31
CA MET A 263 2.08 18.05 0.74
C MET A 263 3.61 18.03 0.73
N VAL A 264 4.24 18.12 -0.45
CA VAL A 264 5.70 18.04 -0.59
C VAL A 264 6.35 19.43 -0.57
N ALA A 265 5.66 20.46 -1.09
CA ALA A 265 6.19 21.82 -1.24
C ALA A 265 6.30 22.59 0.09
N THR A 266 5.49 22.28 1.10
CA THR A 266 5.55 22.93 2.43
C THR A 266 6.89 22.76 3.16
N HIS A 267 7.80 21.90 2.68
CA HIS A 267 9.06 21.55 3.34
C HIS A 267 10.32 21.72 2.48
N SER A 268 10.23 22.37 1.30
CA SER A 268 11.32 22.33 0.30
C SER A 268 12.32 23.48 0.35
N THR A 269 12.01 24.62 0.99
CA THR A 269 12.87 25.82 0.95
C THR A 269 13.16 26.37 2.35
N VAL A 270 14.35 26.05 2.86
CA VAL A 270 14.85 26.52 4.16
C VAL A 270 16.26 27.11 3.96
N ARG A 271 16.61 28.16 4.71
CA ARG A 271 17.99 28.66 4.74
C ARG A 271 18.84 27.81 5.67
N VAL A 272 20.01 27.42 5.20
CA VAL A 272 20.92 26.52 5.92
C VAL A 272 22.30 27.13 5.96
N SER A 273 22.91 27.11 7.14
CA SER A 273 24.29 27.55 7.35
C SER A 273 25.25 26.40 7.02
N VAL A 274 26.21 26.63 6.13
CA VAL A 274 27.19 25.61 5.67
C VAL A 274 28.61 26.08 5.96
N CYS A 275 29.43 25.19 6.51
CA CYS A 275 30.85 25.40 6.78
C CYS A 275 31.69 25.07 5.55
N ARG A 276 32.52 26.02 5.11
CA ARG A 276 33.51 25.81 4.02
C ARG A 276 34.89 25.45 4.59
N VAL A 277 35.82 25.07 3.70
CA VAL A 277 37.21 24.68 4.04
C VAL A 277 37.97 25.74 4.85
N ASN A 278 37.59 27.01 4.72
CA ASN A 278 38.20 28.12 5.46
C ASN A 278 37.58 28.35 6.86
N GLU A 279 36.73 27.44 7.33
CA GLU A 279 35.88 27.59 8.54
C GLU A 279 34.87 28.76 8.50
N GLU A 280 34.75 29.43 7.36
CA GLU A 280 33.71 30.44 7.12
C GLU A 280 32.33 29.77 7.01
N ILE A 281 31.36 30.32 7.75
CA ILE A 281 29.96 29.91 7.72
C ILE A 281 29.25 30.76 6.67
N GLU A 282 28.71 30.11 5.65
CA GLU A 282 27.95 30.72 4.56
C GLU A 282 26.49 30.28 4.65
N GLU A 283 25.54 31.21 4.60
CA GLU A 283 24.11 30.86 4.46
C GLU A 283 23.78 30.59 3.00
N ILE A 284 23.31 29.39 2.71
CA ILE A 284 22.81 28.99 1.39
C ILE A 284 21.37 28.49 1.49
N PHE A 285 20.70 28.37 0.34
CA PHE A 285 19.39 27.73 0.28
C PHE A 285 19.50 26.21 0.34
N SER A 286 18.53 25.56 0.97
CA SER A 286 18.42 24.09 1.04
C SER A 286 18.50 23.40 -0.33
N THR A 287 18.04 24.08 -1.39
CA THR A 287 18.08 23.60 -2.79
C THR A 287 19.49 23.45 -3.35
N ASP A 288 20.46 24.16 -2.79
CA ASP A 288 21.84 24.21 -3.25
C ASP A 288 22.77 23.25 -2.50
N LEU A 289 22.23 22.52 -1.52
CA LEU A 289 22.97 21.49 -0.79
C LEU A 289 23.34 20.33 -1.71
N VAL A 290 24.57 19.85 -1.57
CA VAL A 290 25.07 18.67 -2.29
C VAL A 290 25.69 17.68 -1.30
N PRO A 291 25.73 16.38 -1.62
CA PRO A 291 26.43 15.40 -0.80
C PRO A 291 27.87 15.83 -0.48
N GLY A 292 28.23 15.81 0.80
CA GLY A 292 29.51 16.21 1.38
C GLY A 292 29.61 17.66 1.87
N ASP A 293 28.58 18.50 1.70
CA ASP A 293 28.52 19.79 2.42
C ASP A 293 28.43 19.55 3.93
N VAL A 294 29.07 20.42 4.73
CA VAL A 294 28.99 20.40 6.20
C VAL A 294 27.99 21.46 6.65
N MET A 295 26.81 21.05 7.09
CA MET A 295 25.79 21.96 7.62
C MET A 295 25.96 22.18 9.14
N VAL A 296 25.68 23.39 9.58
CA VAL A 296 25.59 23.76 11.00
C VAL A 296 24.12 23.75 11.41
N ILE A 297 23.79 22.99 12.45
CA ILE A 297 22.41 22.88 12.96
C ILE A 297 22.17 24.00 13.99
N PRO A 298 21.14 24.84 13.83
CA PRO A 298 20.86 25.94 14.75
C PRO A 298 20.38 25.44 16.13
N LEU A 299 20.48 26.33 17.12
CA LEU A 299 20.09 26.09 18.51
C LEU A 299 18.59 25.83 18.67
N ASN A 300 17.78 26.69 18.04
CA ASN A 300 16.31 26.66 18.12
C ASN A 300 15.68 25.59 17.23
N GLY A 301 16.46 24.58 16.81
CA GLY A 301 15.99 23.53 15.94
C GLY A 301 15.81 23.95 14.48
N THR A 302 15.67 22.97 13.59
CA THR A 302 15.38 23.18 12.16
C THR A 302 14.76 21.92 11.57
N ILE A 303 14.00 22.10 10.49
CA ILE A 303 13.52 20.97 9.69
C ILE A 303 14.67 20.53 8.79
N MET A 304 15.02 19.25 8.85
CA MET A 304 16.13 18.69 8.06
C MET A 304 15.75 18.65 6.57
N PRO A 305 16.52 19.34 5.69
CA PRO A 305 16.22 19.38 4.25
C PRO A 305 16.84 18.24 3.43
N CYS A 306 17.68 17.42 4.06
CA CYS A 306 18.43 16.34 3.42
C CYS A 306 18.77 15.26 4.47
N ASP A 307 19.24 14.09 4.02
CA ASP A 307 19.80 13.11 4.95
C ASP A 307 21.26 13.49 5.23
N ALA A 308 21.63 13.62 6.51
CA ALA A 308 22.94 14.07 6.95
C ALA A 308 23.45 13.26 8.15
N VAL A 309 24.76 13.02 8.22
CA VAL A 309 25.42 12.33 9.34
C VAL A 309 26.01 13.34 10.33
N LEU A 310 25.72 13.17 11.62
CA LEU A 310 26.17 14.04 12.69
C LEU A 310 27.65 13.77 13.03
N ILE A 311 28.50 14.78 12.96
CA ILE A 311 29.94 14.67 13.27
C ILE A 311 30.31 15.32 14.60
N ASN A 312 29.59 16.37 15.01
CA ASN A 312 29.81 17.03 16.29
C ASN A 312 28.48 17.43 16.94
N GLY A 313 28.42 17.34 18.27
CA GLY A 313 27.23 17.62 19.08
C GLY A 313 26.23 16.47 19.15
N THR A 314 25.11 16.75 19.82
CA THR A 314 23.96 15.85 19.95
C THR A 314 22.68 16.61 19.59
N CYS A 315 21.73 15.93 18.97
CA CYS A 315 20.46 16.55 18.53
C CYS A 315 19.27 15.77 19.09
N ILE A 316 18.24 16.46 19.56
CA ILE A 316 16.94 15.86 19.85
C ILE A 316 16.06 16.08 18.62
N VAL A 317 15.57 14.99 18.04
CA VAL A 317 14.88 15.00 16.75
C VAL A 317 13.53 14.32 16.88
N ASN A 318 12.49 14.96 16.37
CA ASN A 318 11.22 14.32 16.13
C ASN A 318 11.21 13.71 14.72
N GLU A 319 11.25 12.38 14.68
CA GLU A 319 11.26 11.58 13.46
C GLU A 319 9.85 11.11 13.03
N SER A 320 8.77 11.60 13.66
CA SER A 320 7.39 11.16 13.40
C SER A 320 6.97 11.21 11.94
N MET A 321 7.56 12.09 11.14
CA MET A 321 7.33 12.16 9.70
C MET A 321 7.85 10.90 8.97
N LEU A 322 9.00 10.35 9.36
CA LEU A 322 9.55 9.15 8.71
C LEU A 322 9.17 7.87 9.42
N THR A 323 9.13 7.89 10.76
CA THR A 323 8.91 6.70 11.58
C THR A 323 7.45 6.54 12.02
N GLY A 324 6.61 7.55 11.86
CA GLY A 324 5.24 7.54 12.38
C GLY A 324 5.17 7.57 13.91
N GLU A 325 6.31 7.49 14.61
CA GLU A 325 6.41 7.49 16.06
C GLU A 325 6.55 8.93 16.55
N SER A 326 5.66 9.35 17.45
CA SER A 326 5.63 10.72 18.00
C SER A 326 6.74 11.01 19.03
N VAL A 327 7.46 9.98 19.47
CA VAL A 327 8.47 10.07 20.52
C VAL A 327 9.76 10.70 19.96
N PRO A 328 10.27 11.78 20.56
CA PRO A 328 11.53 12.39 20.12
C PRO A 328 12.73 11.48 20.45
N VAL A 329 13.67 11.40 19.53
CA VAL A 329 14.86 10.55 19.59
C VAL A 329 16.11 11.41 19.73
N THR A 330 17.01 11.01 20.64
CA THR A 330 18.33 11.65 20.76
C THR A 330 19.33 11.03 19.78
N LYS A 331 19.96 11.87 18.97
CA LYS A 331 20.99 11.52 17.98
C LYS A 331 22.36 11.95 18.50
N THR A 332 23.35 11.09 18.35
CA THR A 332 24.73 11.33 18.80
C THR A 332 25.67 11.41 17.61
N ASN A 333 26.79 12.10 17.76
CA ASN A 333 27.82 12.14 16.72
C ASN A 333 28.37 10.75 16.41
N LEU A 334 28.83 10.55 15.17
CA LEU A 334 29.47 9.34 14.71
C LEU A 334 30.76 9.09 15.54
N PRO A 335 31.05 7.90 16.05
CA PRO A 335 32.30 7.66 16.78
C PRO A 335 33.51 7.91 15.87
N ASN A 336 34.53 8.62 16.37
CA ASN A 336 35.76 8.86 15.60
C ASN A 336 36.75 7.71 15.83
N PRO A 337 37.03 6.84 14.84
CA PRO A 337 37.88 5.67 15.03
C PRO A 337 39.36 6.02 15.30
N SER A 338 39.79 7.25 15.00
CA SER A 338 41.17 7.70 15.23
C SER A 338 41.49 8.03 16.69
N VAL A 339 40.46 8.25 17.53
CA VAL A 339 40.60 8.60 18.95
C VAL A 339 40.29 7.41 19.88
N ASP A 340 39.44 6.48 19.46
CA ASP A 340 39.10 5.27 20.22
C ASP A 340 40.08 4.11 19.90
N VAL A 341 41.02 3.88 20.81
CA VAL A 341 42.07 2.89 20.68
C VAL A 341 41.52 1.45 20.80
N LYS A 342 41.90 0.63 19.79
CA LYS A 342 41.96 -0.85 19.70
C LYS A 342 40.64 -1.63 19.51
N GLY A 343 40.43 -2.09 18.27
CA GLY A 343 39.88 -3.43 18.01
C GLY A 343 38.76 -3.55 16.97
N ILE A 344 38.16 -2.44 16.55
CA ILE A 344 37.06 -2.46 15.57
C ILE A 344 37.63 -2.02 14.23
N GLY A 345 37.51 -2.86 13.21
CA GLY A 345 37.95 -2.55 11.85
C GLY A 345 37.23 -1.31 11.30
N ASP A 346 37.74 -0.76 10.19
CA ASP A 346 37.14 0.40 9.51
C ASP A 346 35.74 0.03 8.99
N GLU A 347 34.70 0.29 9.77
CA GLU A 347 33.32 -0.02 9.39
C GLU A 347 32.85 0.91 8.26
N LEU A 348 32.14 0.33 7.30
CA LEU A 348 31.51 1.08 6.21
C LEU A 348 30.30 1.84 6.75
N TYR A 349 30.22 3.13 6.44
CA TYR A 349 29.05 3.91 6.78
C TYR A 349 27.86 3.43 5.94
N ASN A 350 26.75 3.18 6.63
CA ASN A 350 25.46 2.88 6.03
C ASN A 350 24.39 3.58 6.89
N PRO A 351 23.52 4.43 6.29
CA PRO A 351 22.46 5.14 7.01
C PRO A 351 21.55 4.24 7.85
N GLU A 352 21.30 3.00 7.42
CA GLU A 352 20.42 2.06 8.14
C GLU A 352 21.08 1.50 9.39
N THR A 353 22.36 1.09 9.31
CA THR A 353 23.10 0.59 10.48
C THR A 353 23.47 1.72 11.44
N HIS A 354 23.77 2.90 10.91
CA HIS A 354 24.16 4.11 11.65
C HIS A 354 23.00 5.10 11.84
N LYS A 355 21.76 4.60 11.97
CA LYS A 355 20.56 5.42 12.15
C LYS A 355 20.67 6.40 13.32
N ARG A 356 21.41 6.06 14.38
CA ARG A 356 21.63 6.92 15.57
C ARG A 356 22.45 8.17 15.30
N HIS A 357 23.29 8.11 14.28
CA HIS A 357 24.18 9.18 13.87
C HIS A 357 23.66 9.94 12.66
N THR A 358 22.53 9.50 12.08
CA THR A 358 21.98 10.06 10.86
C THR A 358 20.69 10.83 11.16
N LEU A 359 20.65 12.07 10.68
CA LEU A 359 19.51 12.97 10.63
C LEU A 359 18.86 12.83 9.26
N PHE A 360 17.56 12.58 9.20
CA PHE A 360 16.88 12.30 7.92
C PHE A 360 16.06 13.49 7.42
N CYS A 361 15.90 13.57 6.11
CA CYS A 361 15.11 14.59 5.43
C CYS A 361 13.64 14.57 5.89
N GLY A 362 13.11 15.74 6.25
CA GLY A 362 11.76 15.93 6.78
C GLY A 362 11.64 15.75 8.29
N THR A 363 12.67 15.27 9.00
CA THR A 363 12.65 15.24 10.47
C THR A 363 12.84 16.63 11.05
N THR A 364 12.24 16.88 12.21
CA THR A 364 12.36 18.17 12.89
C THR A 364 13.35 18.06 14.04
N VAL A 365 14.48 18.77 13.94
CA VAL A 365 15.39 18.93 15.08
C VAL A 365 14.72 19.89 16.04
N ILE A 366 14.43 19.45 17.26
CA ILE A 366 13.78 20.25 18.30
C ILE A 366 14.84 21.11 19.00
N GLN A 367 15.91 20.46 19.46
CA GLN A 367 16.97 21.09 20.25
C GLN A 367 18.32 20.49 19.92
N THR A 368 19.36 21.32 19.91
CA THR A 368 20.76 20.86 19.84
C THR A 368 21.43 21.00 21.20
N ARG A 369 22.30 20.04 21.54
CA ARG A 369 23.09 20.00 22.77
C ARG A 369 24.57 19.85 22.39
N PHE A 370 25.41 20.76 22.85
CA PHE A 370 26.84 20.79 22.52
C PHE A 370 27.68 21.10 23.76
N TYR A 371 28.93 20.66 23.73
CA TYR A 371 29.90 20.94 24.78
C TYR A 371 30.70 22.19 24.39
N THR A 372 31.02 23.04 25.36
CA THR A 372 32.07 24.07 25.24
C THR A 372 31.98 25.00 24.02
N GLY A 373 30.84 25.68 23.79
CA GLY A 373 30.76 26.72 22.75
C GLY A 373 30.91 26.22 21.30
N GLU A 374 31.06 24.91 21.07
CA GLU A 374 31.25 24.34 19.74
C GLU A 374 29.92 24.18 19.00
N LEU A 375 29.93 24.49 17.69
CA LEU A 375 28.74 24.35 16.86
C LEU A 375 28.45 22.90 16.50
N VAL A 376 27.17 22.52 16.51
CA VAL A 376 26.70 21.20 16.06
C VAL A 376 26.80 21.11 14.53
N LYS A 377 27.60 20.16 14.03
CA LYS A 377 27.90 20.00 12.60
C LYS A 377 27.43 18.65 12.08
N ALA A 378 26.84 18.63 10.90
CA ALA A 378 26.43 17.41 10.19
C ALA A 378 26.86 17.45 8.71
N ILE A 379 27.18 16.30 8.12
CA ILE A 379 27.61 16.16 6.72
C ILE A 379 26.46 15.63 5.89
N VAL A 380 26.14 16.28 4.77
CA VAL A 380 25.08 15.85 3.85
C VAL A 380 25.47 14.53 3.16
N VAL A 381 24.62 13.51 3.24
CA VAL A 381 24.82 12.18 2.63
C VAL A 381 23.98 12.02 1.36
N ARG A 382 22.67 12.28 1.45
CA ARG A 382 21.71 12.14 0.33
C ARG A 382 20.88 13.40 0.17
N THR A 383 20.51 13.72 -1.08
CA THR A 383 19.72 14.91 -1.44
C THR A 383 18.58 14.54 -2.41
N GLY A 384 17.49 15.32 -2.41
CA GLY A 384 16.36 15.19 -3.33
C GLY A 384 15.64 13.85 -3.25
N PHE A 385 15.28 13.29 -4.42
CA PHE A 385 14.59 11.98 -4.54
C PHE A 385 15.41 10.77 -4.05
N SER A 386 16.71 10.94 -3.78
CA SER A 386 17.54 9.88 -3.22
C SER A 386 17.42 9.75 -1.70
N THR A 387 16.94 10.79 -1.00
CA THR A 387 16.70 10.75 0.45
C THR A 387 15.61 9.74 0.83
N SER A 388 15.57 9.30 2.09
CA SER A 388 14.52 8.38 2.57
C SER A 388 13.11 8.93 2.30
N LYS A 389 12.88 10.23 2.57
CA LYS A 389 11.61 10.91 2.24
C LYS A 389 11.34 10.94 0.72
N GLY A 390 12.37 11.27 -0.07
CA GLY A 390 12.28 11.33 -1.53
C GLY A 390 11.92 9.98 -2.17
N GLN A 391 12.46 8.89 -1.66
CA GLN A 391 12.15 7.53 -2.12
C GLN A 391 10.68 7.16 -1.82
N LEU A 392 10.16 7.52 -0.65
CA LEU A 392 8.74 7.34 -0.30
C LEU A 392 7.84 8.08 -1.29
N VAL A 393 8.07 9.38 -1.50
CA VAL A 393 7.31 10.22 -2.45
C VAL A 393 7.41 9.68 -3.88
N ARG A 394 8.59 9.23 -4.32
CA ARG A 394 8.79 8.62 -5.64
C ARG A 394 7.87 7.41 -5.84
N SER A 395 7.78 6.57 -4.82
CA SER A 395 6.98 5.35 -4.90
C SER A 395 5.46 5.59 -4.91
N ILE A 396 5.01 6.76 -4.44
CA ILE A 396 3.61 7.21 -4.51
C ILE A 396 3.29 7.77 -5.90
N LEU A 397 4.24 8.48 -6.51
CA LEU A 397 4.10 9.03 -7.87
C LEU A 397 4.08 7.94 -8.94
N TYR A 398 4.85 6.87 -8.72
CA TYR A 398 5.01 5.76 -9.66
C TYR A 398 4.68 4.43 -8.97
N PRO A 399 3.40 4.18 -8.61
CA PRO A 399 3.00 2.96 -7.93
C PRO A 399 3.12 1.76 -8.89
N LYS A 400 3.49 0.59 -8.36
CA LYS A 400 3.42 -0.66 -9.11
C LYS A 400 1.97 -0.96 -9.52
N PRO A 401 1.70 -1.37 -10.76
CA PRO A 401 0.36 -1.76 -11.19
C PRO A 401 -0.13 -2.97 -10.38
N THR A 402 -1.43 -3.01 -10.07
CA THR A 402 -2.10 -4.14 -9.41
C THR A 402 -3.00 -4.86 -10.41
N ASP A 403 -2.87 -6.19 -10.56
CA ASP A 403 -3.61 -6.99 -11.56
C ASP A 403 -5.05 -7.23 -11.11
N PHE A 404 -5.90 -6.21 -11.26
CA PHE A 404 -7.31 -6.40 -10.97
C PHE A 404 -8.07 -6.94 -12.19
N LYS A 405 -8.45 -8.22 -12.10
CA LYS A 405 -9.14 -9.00 -13.14
C LYS A 405 -10.35 -8.29 -13.76
N LEU A 406 -11.07 -7.45 -13.00
CA LEU A 406 -12.25 -6.72 -13.48
C LEU A 406 -11.98 -5.91 -14.77
N TYR A 407 -10.91 -5.12 -14.81
CA TYR A 407 -10.68 -4.24 -15.97
C TYR A 407 -10.19 -5.02 -17.19
N ARG A 408 -9.33 -6.02 -16.96
CA ARG A 408 -8.89 -6.93 -18.02
C ARG A 408 -10.07 -7.70 -18.61
N ASP A 409 -10.93 -8.23 -17.75
CA ASP A 409 -12.13 -8.95 -18.18
C ASP A 409 -13.12 -8.01 -18.88
N ALA A 410 -13.20 -6.73 -18.49
CA ALA A 410 -14.04 -5.74 -19.16
C ALA A 410 -13.57 -5.49 -20.61
N TYR A 411 -12.25 -5.37 -20.84
CA TYR A 411 -11.69 -5.28 -22.19
C TYR A 411 -11.90 -6.56 -23.00
N LEU A 412 -11.72 -7.75 -22.38
CA LEU A 412 -11.96 -9.03 -23.04
C LEU A 412 -13.44 -9.20 -23.42
N PHE A 413 -14.35 -8.74 -22.57
CA PHE A 413 -15.78 -8.74 -22.85
C PHE A 413 -16.14 -7.73 -23.94
N LEU A 414 -15.54 -6.53 -23.94
CA LEU A 414 -15.71 -5.57 -25.03
C LEU A 414 -15.28 -6.17 -26.37
N LEU A 415 -14.18 -6.93 -26.40
CA LEU A 415 -13.76 -7.67 -27.59
C LEU A 415 -14.79 -8.72 -28.02
N CYS A 416 -15.44 -9.39 -27.06
CA CYS A 416 -16.54 -10.33 -27.34
C CYS A 416 -17.76 -9.62 -27.94
N LEU A 417 -18.13 -8.42 -27.45
CA LEU A 417 -19.19 -7.61 -28.02
C LEU A 417 -18.88 -7.19 -29.46
N VAL A 418 -17.63 -6.77 -29.74
CA VAL A 418 -17.19 -6.45 -31.11
C VAL A 418 -17.29 -7.68 -32.03
N ALA A 419 -17.02 -8.88 -31.53
CA ALA A 419 -17.20 -10.11 -32.31
C ALA A 419 -18.69 -10.37 -32.64
N VAL A 420 -19.61 -10.10 -31.70
CA VAL A 420 -21.05 -10.18 -31.94
C VAL A 420 -21.49 -9.12 -32.96
N ALA A 421 -20.99 -7.88 -32.83
CA ALA A 421 -21.24 -6.81 -33.81
C ALA A 421 -20.78 -7.21 -35.22
N GLY A 422 -19.67 -7.94 -35.33
CA GLY A 422 -19.19 -8.48 -36.61
C GLY A 422 -20.18 -9.42 -37.30
N ILE A 423 -21.00 -10.16 -36.55
CA ILE A 423 -22.06 -11.02 -37.11
C ILE A 423 -23.17 -10.14 -37.71
N GLY A 424 -23.62 -9.11 -36.99
CA GLY A 424 -24.61 -8.14 -37.47
C GLY A 424 -24.12 -7.32 -38.67
N PHE A 425 -22.84 -6.95 -38.66
CA PHE A 425 -22.16 -6.29 -39.77
C PHE A 425 -22.26 -7.12 -41.06
N ILE A 426 -21.90 -8.42 -40.99
CA ILE A 426 -22.00 -9.33 -42.14
C ILE A 426 -23.45 -9.52 -42.57
N TYR A 427 -24.37 -9.72 -41.62
CA TYR A 427 -25.80 -9.87 -41.91
C TYR A 427 -26.37 -8.68 -42.67
N THR A 428 -26.03 -7.46 -42.24
CA THR A 428 -26.54 -6.22 -42.82
C THR A 428 -25.97 -5.97 -44.21
N ILE A 429 -24.69 -6.29 -44.44
CA ILE A 429 -24.11 -6.27 -45.79
C ILE A 429 -24.86 -7.23 -46.71
N ILE A 430 -25.12 -8.47 -46.27
CA ILE A 430 -25.83 -9.46 -47.10
C ILE A 430 -27.26 -8.97 -47.39
N ASN A 431 -27.98 -8.50 -46.37
CA ASN A 431 -29.35 -8.02 -46.53
C ASN A 431 -29.42 -6.81 -47.48
N SER A 432 -28.50 -5.86 -47.35
CA SER A 432 -28.49 -4.65 -48.16
C SER A 432 -28.09 -4.92 -49.62
N ILE A 433 -27.23 -5.91 -49.87
CA ILE A 433 -26.93 -6.39 -51.23
C ILE A 433 -28.16 -7.08 -51.85
N LEU A 434 -28.89 -7.88 -51.06
CA LEU A 434 -30.11 -8.55 -51.53
C LEU A 434 -31.23 -7.55 -51.88
N ASN A 435 -31.28 -6.41 -51.20
CA ASN A 435 -32.24 -5.34 -51.42
C ASN A 435 -31.76 -4.26 -52.41
N GLU A 436 -30.62 -4.47 -53.10
CA GLU A 436 -30.05 -3.57 -54.13
C GLU A 436 -29.80 -2.11 -53.67
N VAL A 437 -29.35 -1.93 -52.43
CA VAL A 437 -29.04 -0.61 -51.83
C VAL A 437 -27.70 -0.03 -52.33
N GLN A 438 -27.56 1.29 -52.35
CA GLN A 438 -26.33 1.98 -52.78
C GLN A 438 -25.13 1.66 -51.87
N VAL A 439 -23.93 1.49 -52.46
CA VAL A 439 -22.70 1.09 -51.75
C VAL A 439 -22.32 2.05 -50.61
N GLY A 440 -22.54 3.36 -50.77
CA GLY A 440 -22.25 4.34 -49.72
C GLY A 440 -23.07 4.11 -48.45
N VAL A 441 -24.37 3.86 -48.63
CA VAL A 441 -25.33 3.58 -47.55
C VAL A 441 -24.98 2.24 -46.89
N ILE A 442 -24.63 1.21 -47.66
CA ILE A 442 -24.19 -0.10 -47.13
C ILE A 442 -22.98 0.06 -46.18
N ILE A 443 -22.01 0.91 -46.52
CA ILE A 443 -20.82 1.14 -45.69
C ILE A 443 -21.20 1.85 -44.39
N ILE A 444 -22.08 2.86 -44.45
CA ILE A 444 -22.50 3.64 -43.27
C ILE A 444 -23.34 2.76 -42.34
N GLU A 445 -24.40 2.12 -42.84
CA GLU A 445 -25.31 1.27 -42.04
C GLU A 445 -24.59 0.08 -41.41
N SER A 446 -23.65 -0.54 -42.14
CA SER A 446 -22.88 -1.65 -41.57
C SER A 446 -21.94 -1.18 -40.46
N LEU A 447 -21.24 -0.05 -40.63
CA LEU A 447 -20.36 0.50 -39.59
C LEU A 447 -21.13 1.04 -38.38
N ASP A 448 -22.35 1.54 -38.57
CA ASP A 448 -23.24 2.03 -37.51
C ASP A 448 -23.49 0.94 -36.44
N ILE A 449 -23.78 -0.29 -36.87
CA ILE A 449 -24.00 -1.45 -35.98
C ILE A 449 -22.82 -1.68 -35.02
N ILE A 450 -21.58 -1.47 -35.49
CA ILE A 450 -20.38 -1.59 -34.65
C ILE A 450 -20.38 -0.50 -33.56
N THR A 451 -20.82 0.71 -33.90
CA THR A 451 -20.86 1.83 -32.97
C THR A 451 -21.97 1.70 -31.92
N ILE A 452 -23.15 1.21 -32.30
CA ILE A 452 -24.28 0.95 -31.36
C ILE A 452 -23.89 -0.08 -30.29
N THR A 453 -23.07 -1.06 -30.67
CA THR A 453 -22.71 -2.18 -29.78
C THR A 453 -21.81 -1.75 -28.60
N VAL A 454 -21.12 -0.60 -28.69
CA VAL A 454 -20.19 -0.13 -27.67
C VAL A 454 -20.73 1.13 -26.98
N PRO A 455 -21.20 1.03 -25.72
CA PRO A 455 -21.80 2.16 -25.02
C PRO A 455 -20.86 3.33 -24.80
N PRO A 456 -21.24 4.57 -25.15
CA PRO A 456 -20.45 5.76 -24.84
C PRO A 456 -20.42 6.08 -23.33
N ALA A 457 -21.34 5.56 -22.52
CA ALA A 457 -21.35 5.83 -21.08
C ALA A 457 -20.55 4.81 -20.24
N LEU A 458 -20.00 3.74 -20.82
CA LEU A 458 -19.47 2.59 -20.07
C LEU A 458 -18.37 2.94 -19.04
N PRO A 459 -17.29 3.68 -19.37
CA PRO A 459 -16.23 4.03 -18.40
C PRO A 459 -16.71 5.00 -17.32
N ALA A 460 -17.57 5.96 -17.69
CA ALA A 460 -18.15 6.91 -16.74
C ALA A 460 -19.04 6.18 -15.73
N ALA A 461 -19.86 5.24 -16.20
CA ALA A 461 -20.72 4.40 -15.39
C ALA A 461 -19.94 3.53 -14.39
N MET A 462 -18.87 2.87 -14.85
CA MET A 462 -18.01 2.07 -13.97
C MET A 462 -17.31 2.90 -12.89
N THR A 463 -16.91 4.13 -13.24
CA THR A 463 -16.22 5.03 -12.30
C THR A 463 -17.18 5.62 -11.27
N ALA A 464 -18.44 5.86 -11.63
CA ALA A 464 -19.45 6.45 -10.76
C ALA A 464 -19.65 5.66 -9.45
N GLY A 465 -19.75 4.34 -9.54
CA GLY A 465 -19.91 3.47 -8.37
C GLY A 465 -18.74 3.59 -7.38
N ILE A 466 -17.51 3.71 -7.88
CA ILE A 466 -16.29 3.86 -7.07
C ILE A 466 -16.26 5.23 -6.39
N VAL A 467 -16.57 6.30 -7.14
CA VAL A 467 -16.60 7.67 -6.60
C VAL A 467 -17.64 7.80 -5.50
N TYR A 468 -18.83 7.19 -5.66
CA TYR A 468 -19.84 7.18 -4.62
C TYR A 468 -19.41 6.41 -3.37
N ALA A 469 -18.75 5.26 -3.54
CA ALA A 469 -18.17 4.52 -2.42
C ALA A 469 -17.09 5.33 -1.69
N GLN A 470 -16.20 6.02 -2.42
CA GLN A 470 -15.17 6.90 -1.85
C GLN A 470 -15.81 8.03 -1.03
N ARG A 471 -16.89 8.65 -1.51
CA ARG A 471 -17.63 9.68 -0.77
C ARG A 471 -18.25 9.14 0.52
N ARG A 472 -18.78 7.90 0.51
CA ARG A 472 -19.33 7.26 1.72
C ARG A 472 -18.23 6.92 2.74
N LEU A 473 -17.10 6.36 2.30
CA LEU A 473 -15.94 6.10 3.15
C LEU A 473 -15.43 7.38 3.81
N LYS A 474 -15.32 8.47 3.05
CA LYS A 474 -14.91 9.78 3.57
C LYS A 474 -15.83 10.30 4.68
N LYS A 475 -17.15 10.04 4.60
CA LYS A 475 -18.11 10.42 5.66
C LYS A 475 -17.91 9.62 6.95
N ILE A 476 -17.39 8.39 6.86
CA ILE A 476 -17.08 7.51 8.01
C ILE A 476 -15.69 7.87 8.59
N GLY A 477 -14.93 8.77 7.98
CA GLY A 477 -13.58 9.15 8.42
C GLY A 477 -12.47 8.28 7.82
N ILE A 478 -12.76 7.51 6.76
CA ILE A 478 -11.76 6.74 6.00
C ILE A 478 -11.45 7.48 4.71
N PHE A 479 -10.23 8.00 4.61
CA PHE A 479 -9.72 8.66 3.42
C PHE A 479 -9.07 7.65 2.48
N CYS A 480 -9.25 7.85 1.18
CA CYS A 480 -8.71 6.96 0.15
C CYS A 480 -7.95 7.78 -0.89
N ILE A 481 -6.68 7.44 -1.09
CA ILE A 481 -5.80 8.07 -2.08
C ILE A 481 -6.02 7.44 -3.46
N SER A 482 -6.19 6.12 -3.53
CA SER A 482 -6.37 5.34 -4.77
C SER A 482 -7.75 4.69 -4.84
N PRO A 483 -8.75 5.30 -5.51
CA PRO A 483 -10.13 4.82 -5.51
C PRO A 483 -10.30 3.40 -6.09
N GLN A 484 -9.46 3.00 -7.04
CA GLN A 484 -9.53 1.67 -7.66
C GLN A 484 -9.31 0.53 -6.65
N ARG A 485 -8.53 0.76 -5.60
CA ARG A 485 -8.28 -0.23 -4.53
C ARG A 485 -9.53 -0.52 -3.68
N ILE A 486 -10.56 0.34 -3.71
CA ILE A 486 -11.84 0.10 -3.00
C ILE A 486 -12.49 -1.19 -3.50
N ASN A 487 -12.51 -1.43 -4.82
CA ASN A 487 -13.08 -2.64 -5.40
C ASN A 487 -12.27 -3.89 -5.05
N ILE A 488 -10.94 -3.76 -4.94
CA ILE A 488 -10.04 -4.84 -4.51
C ILE A 488 -10.32 -5.23 -3.04
N CYS A 489 -10.64 -4.24 -2.20
CA CYS A 489 -10.99 -4.48 -0.79
C CYS A 489 -12.23 -5.38 -0.63
N GLY A 490 -13.10 -5.46 -1.64
CA GLY A 490 -14.23 -6.38 -1.65
C GLY A 490 -13.86 -7.86 -1.74
N GLN A 491 -12.64 -8.17 -2.21
CA GLN A 491 -12.12 -9.55 -2.37
C GLN A 491 -11.23 -10.02 -1.21
N LEU A 492 -10.93 -9.13 -0.24
CA LEU A 492 -10.08 -9.47 0.89
C LEU A 492 -10.58 -10.72 1.62
N ASN A 493 -9.65 -11.65 1.84
CA ASN A 493 -9.89 -12.89 2.58
C ASN A 493 -8.89 -13.11 3.70
N LEU A 494 -7.85 -12.28 3.79
CA LEU A 494 -6.88 -12.29 4.87
C LEU A 494 -6.54 -10.85 5.24
N VAL A 495 -6.52 -10.55 6.55
CA VAL A 495 -6.07 -9.27 7.08
C VAL A 495 -4.96 -9.49 8.10
N CYS A 496 -3.82 -8.86 7.85
CA CYS A 496 -2.70 -8.77 8.77
C CYS A 496 -2.91 -7.54 9.68
N PHE A 497 -2.67 -7.73 10.98
CA PHE A 497 -2.74 -6.67 11.99
C PHE A 497 -1.40 -6.54 12.69
N ASP A 498 -0.92 -5.30 12.86
CA ASP A 498 0.09 -5.02 13.87
C ASP A 498 -0.51 -5.14 15.28
N LYS A 499 0.33 -5.40 16.28
CA LYS A 499 -0.11 -5.61 17.66
C LYS A 499 -0.15 -4.30 18.44
N THR A 500 0.96 -3.56 18.46
CA THR A 500 1.13 -2.39 19.35
C THR A 500 0.51 -1.18 18.66
N GLY A 501 -0.33 -0.41 19.35
CA GLY A 501 -0.99 0.75 18.78
C GLY A 501 -2.08 0.47 17.75
N THR A 502 -2.12 -0.75 17.19
CA THR A 502 -3.23 -1.24 16.37
C THR A 502 -4.26 -2.05 17.17
N LEU A 503 -3.89 -3.23 17.70
CA LEU A 503 -4.80 -4.10 18.48
C LEU A 503 -4.85 -3.70 19.97
N THR A 504 -3.70 -3.29 20.51
CA THR A 504 -3.54 -2.76 21.87
C THR A 504 -3.53 -1.24 21.87
N GLU A 505 -3.75 -0.63 23.02
CA GLU A 505 -3.57 0.82 23.21
C GLU A 505 -2.09 1.22 23.00
N ASP A 506 -1.86 2.52 22.76
CA ASP A 506 -0.53 3.10 22.63
C ASP A 506 0.10 3.28 24.03
N GLY A 507 1.04 2.40 24.37
CA GLY A 507 1.79 2.48 25.63
C GLY A 507 1.77 1.18 26.43
N LEU A 508 2.46 1.22 27.57
CA LEU A 508 2.58 0.12 28.53
C LEU A 508 2.12 0.63 29.89
N ASP A 509 1.19 -0.06 30.51
CA ASP A 509 0.81 0.24 31.89
C ASP A 509 1.66 -0.59 32.85
N LEU A 510 2.11 0.03 33.94
CA LEU A 510 2.78 -0.70 35.02
C LEU A 510 1.74 -1.54 35.76
N TRP A 511 1.91 -2.86 35.74
CA TRP A 511 1.06 -3.78 36.49
C TRP A 511 1.59 -3.97 37.92
N GLY A 512 2.91 -4.07 38.08
CA GLY A 512 3.54 -4.18 39.39
C GLY A 512 5.05 -4.42 39.33
N ILE A 513 5.67 -4.50 40.50
CA ILE A 513 7.10 -4.80 40.67
C ILE A 513 7.30 -6.08 41.49
N GLN A 514 8.31 -6.86 41.13
CA GLN A 514 8.71 -8.10 41.81
C GLN A 514 10.15 -7.98 42.29
N ARG A 515 10.37 -7.59 43.54
CA ARG A 515 11.72 -7.39 44.10
C ARG A 515 12.35 -8.71 44.56
N VAL A 516 13.68 -8.75 44.60
CA VAL A 516 14.46 -9.88 45.11
C VAL A 516 15.22 -9.48 46.36
N GLU A 517 15.05 -10.27 47.42
CA GLU A 517 15.83 -10.17 48.66
C GLU A 517 16.34 -11.57 49.03
N ASN A 518 17.62 -11.70 49.41
CA ASN A 518 18.25 -12.99 49.75
C ASN A 518 18.06 -14.08 48.68
N ALA A 519 18.18 -13.71 47.40
CA ALA A 519 18.00 -14.61 46.24
C ALA A 519 16.63 -15.29 46.16
N ARG A 520 15.57 -14.67 46.69
CA ARG A 520 14.18 -15.10 46.54
C ARG A 520 13.30 -13.93 46.10
N PHE A 521 12.29 -14.20 45.27
CA PHE A 521 11.30 -13.19 44.92
C PHE A 521 10.36 -12.91 46.11
N LEU A 522 10.08 -11.63 46.35
CA LEU A 522 9.00 -11.17 47.21
C LEU A 522 7.66 -11.27 46.50
N SER A 523 6.53 -11.07 47.18
CA SER A 523 5.23 -10.99 46.53
C SER A 523 5.15 -9.79 45.56
N PRO A 524 4.35 -9.87 44.48
CA PRO A 524 4.16 -8.74 43.58
C PRO A 524 3.58 -7.53 44.33
N GLU A 525 4.17 -6.36 44.12
CA GLU A 525 3.73 -5.08 44.72
C GLU A 525 3.18 -4.17 43.61
N GLU A 526 1.90 -3.79 43.69
CA GLU A 526 1.25 -2.88 42.73
C GLU A 526 1.58 -1.40 43.00
N ASN A 527 1.75 -1.02 44.28
CA ASN A 527 2.01 0.37 44.69
C ASN A 527 3.49 0.65 44.94
N VAL A 528 4.16 1.30 43.99
CA VAL A 528 5.60 1.64 44.07
C VAL A 528 5.88 2.83 45.00
N CYS A 529 4.91 3.70 45.27
CA CYS A 529 5.07 4.95 46.04
C CYS A 529 5.12 4.80 47.57
N ASN A 530 5.39 3.59 48.10
CA ASN A 530 5.42 3.38 49.55
C ASN A 530 6.65 4.06 50.19
N GLU A 531 6.51 4.71 51.35
CA GLU A 531 7.58 5.54 51.96
C GLU A 531 8.89 4.77 52.20
N MET A 532 8.82 3.46 52.48
CA MET A 532 9.97 2.57 52.66
C MET A 532 10.74 2.28 51.35
N LEU A 533 10.08 2.37 50.19
CA LEU A 533 10.64 2.02 48.88
C LEU A 533 11.32 3.20 48.19
N VAL A 534 10.99 4.44 48.56
CA VAL A 534 11.53 5.65 47.92
C VAL A 534 13.07 5.72 48.02
N LYS A 535 13.67 5.25 49.12
CA LYS A 535 15.14 5.20 49.28
C LYS A 535 15.75 3.86 48.82
N SER A 536 14.97 2.96 48.25
CA SER A 536 15.48 1.67 47.80
C SER A 536 16.33 1.82 46.55
N GLN A 537 17.34 0.96 46.42
CA GLN A 537 18.19 0.90 45.23
C GLN A 537 17.38 0.52 43.97
N PHE A 538 16.24 -0.19 44.13
CA PHE A 538 15.34 -0.56 43.04
C PHE A 538 14.64 0.66 42.43
N VAL A 539 14.05 1.52 43.27
CA VAL A 539 13.41 2.77 42.83
C VAL A 539 14.46 3.76 42.29
N ALA A 540 15.65 3.83 42.90
CA ALA A 540 16.76 4.61 42.36
C ALA A 540 17.16 4.15 40.95
N CYS A 541 17.15 2.84 40.68
CA CYS A 541 17.38 2.30 39.34
C CYS A 541 16.27 2.71 38.36
N MET A 542 15.00 2.63 38.75
CA MET A 542 13.86 3.09 37.92
C MET A 542 13.94 4.59 37.62
N ALA A 543 14.36 5.39 38.60
CA ALA A 543 14.49 6.84 38.49
C ALA A 543 15.69 7.29 37.65
N THR A 544 16.76 6.50 37.55
CA THR A 544 18.00 6.93 36.86
C THR A 544 18.21 6.26 35.51
N CYS A 545 17.80 5.00 35.36
CA CYS A 545 17.86 4.29 34.08
C CYS A 545 16.72 4.71 33.17
N HIS A 546 16.80 5.89 32.57
CA HIS A 546 15.85 6.32 31.54
C HIS A 546 16.51 7.19 30.46
N SER A 547 15.84 7.32 29.31
CA SER A 547 16.22 8.27 28.25
C SER A 547 15.35 9.53 28.20
N LEU A 548 14.53 9.76 29.25
CA LEU A 548 13.63 10.92 29.36
C LEU A 548 14.41 12.24 29.39
N THR A 549 13.83 13.26 28.75
CA THR A 549 14.31 14.64 28.69
C THR A 549 13.15 15.59 28.88
N LYS A 550 13.41 16.85 29.27
CA LYS A 550 12.38 17.86 29.48
C LYS A 550 12.37 18.83 28.30
N ILE A 551 11.31 18.79 27.49
CA ILE A 551 11.12 19.66 26.33
C ILE A 551 10.04 20.68 26.69
N GLU A 552 10.35 21.98 26.64
CA GLU A 552 9.43 23.06 27.01
C GLU A 552 8.76 22.89 28.40
N GLY A 553 9.44 22.22 29.32
CA GLY A 553 8.91 21.93 30.65
C GLY A 553 8.12 20.62 30.78
N VAL A 554 7.79 19.95 29.68
CA VAL A 554 7.09 18.66 29.65
C VAL A 554 8.09 17.52 29.52
N LEU A 555 7.85 16.46 30.28
CA LEU A 555 8.71 15.27 30.27
C LEU A 555 8.40 14.42 29.03
N SER A 556 9.42 14.11 28.24
CA SER A 556 9.28 13.43 26.95
C SER A 556 10.37 12.38 26.75
N GLY A 557 9.99 11.24 26.17
CA GLY A 557 10.89 10.13 25.85
C GLY A 557 10.10 8.82 25.66
N ASP A 558 10.77 7.67 25.81
CA ASP A 558 10.14 6.37 25.61
C ASP A 558 8.90 6.19 26.51
N PRO A 559 7.74 5.75 26.00
CA PRO A 559 6.52 5.59 26.79
C PRO A 559 6.70 4.65 27.99
N LEU A 560 7.54 3.63 27.86
CA LEU A 560 7.90 2.71 28.94
C LEU A 560 8.60 3.45 30.07
N ASP A 561 9.58 4.28 29.71
CA ASP A 561 10.36 5.06 30.67
C ASP A 561 9.47 6.12 31.32
N LEU A 562 8.59 6.72 30.53
CA LEU A 562 7.65 7.74 31.00
C LEU A 562 6.67 7.13 32.02
N LYS A 563 6.09 5.97 31.72
CA LYS A 563 5.18 5.26 32.64
C LYS A 563 5.90 4.77 33.90
N MET A 564 7.13 4.31 33.75
CA MET A 564 7.99 3.95 34.88
C MET A 564 8.26 5.16 35.80
N PHE A 565 8.56 6.31 35.21
CA PHE A 565 8.87 7.56 35.93
C PHE A 565 7.62 8.21 36.55
N GLU A 566 6.48 8.16 35.85
CA GLU A 566 5.16 8.56 36.36
C GLU A 566 4.76 7.69 37.57
N ALA A 567 4.99 6.38 37.51
CA ALA A 567 4.62 5.45 38.57
C ALA A 567 5.43 5.65 39.86
N ILE A 568 6.68 6.11 39.79
CA ILE A 568 7.47 6.45 40.99
C ILE A 568 7.18 7.87 41.50
N GLY A 569 6.67 8.77 40.65
CA GLY A 569 6.35 10.15 41.00
C GLY A 569 7.57 11.04 41.26
N TRP A 570 8.75 10.70 40.75
CA TRP A 570 9.98 11.50 40.92
C TRP A 570 10.00 12.72 40.00
N ILE A 571 10.89 13.67 40.28
CA ILE A 571 11.07 14.90 39.51
C ILE A 571 12.44 14.86 38.82
N LEU A 572 12.43 15.08 37.50
CA LEU A 572 13.64 15.23 36.68
C LEU A 572 14.01 16.71 36.54
N GLU A 573 15.21 17.06 36.96
CA GLU A 573 15.82 18.39 36.79
C GLU A 573 17.01 18.30 35.85
N GLU A 574 16.86 18.91 34.68
CA GLU A 574 17.95 19.15 33.74
C GLU A 574 18.47 20.59 33.94
N ALA A 575 19.77 20.78 33.78
CA ALA A 575 20.39 22.11 33.89
C ALA A 575 19.83 23.04 32.81
N THR A 576 19.47 24.26 33.19
CA THR A 576 18.99 25.26 32.23
C THR A 576 20.14 25.88 31.43
N GLU A 577 19.82 26.48 30.29
CA GLU A 577 20.77 27.07 29.34
C GLU A 577 21.68 28.14 29.99
N GLU A 578 21.13 28.91 30.93
CA GLU A 578 21.85 29.95 31.68
C GLU A 578 22.83 29.37 32.70
N GLU A 579 22.44 28.29 33.39
CA GLU A 579 23.24 27.63 34.43
C GLU A 579 24.45 26.88 33.87
N THR A 580 24.30 26.32 32.66
CA THR A 580 25.34 25.57 31.94
C THR A 580 26.43 26.51 31.37
N ALA A 581 26.06 27.75 31.03
CA ALA A 581 26.99 28.77 30.53
C ALA A 581 27.84 29.42 31.66
N LEU A 582 27.31 29.45 32.89
CA LEU A 582 27.95 30.10 34.04
C LEU A 582 28.97 29.22 34.77
N HIS A 583 28.86 27.89 34.70
CA HIS A 583 29.71 26.97 35.44
C HIS A 583 30.59 26.14 34.51
N ASN A 584 31.92 26.28 34.65
CA ASN A 584 32.94 25.45 33.99
C ASN A 584 32.86 23.94 34.35
N ARG A 585 31.90 23.53 35.18
CA ARG A 585 31.65 22.14 35.57
C ARG A 585 30.22 21.77 35.19
N ILE A 586 30.12 20.70 34.40
CA ILE A 586 28.88 20.02 34.01
C ILE A 586 27.98 19.87 35.23
N MET A 587 26.79 20.48 35.18
CA MET A 587 25.72 20.17 36.12
C MET A 587 25.01 18.93 35.56
N PRO A 588 25.18 17.74 36.19
CA PRO A 588 24.56 16.52 35.71
C PRO A 588 23.04 16.63 35.84
N THR A 589 22.30 15.90 34.99
CA THR A 589 20.86 15.72 35.17
C THR A 589 20.61 15.09 36.56
N VAL A 590 19.77 15.73 37.36
CA VAL A 590 19.47 15.30 38.73
C VAL A 590 18.04 14.77 38.80
N VAL A 591 17.84 13.66 39.50
CA VAL A 591 16.53 13.13 39.84
C VAL A 591 16.33 13.16 41.35
N ARG A 592 15.13 13.58 41.78
CA ARG A 592 14.79 13.70 43.20
C ARG A 592 13.34 13.32 43.51
N PRO A 593 13.04 12.80 44.71
CA PRO A 593 11.68 12.51 45.14
C PRO A 593 10.90 13.80 45.47
N PRO A 594 9.55 13.78 45.42
CA PRO A 594 8.72 14.90 45.86
C PRO A 594 8.93 15.25 47.33
N LYS A 595 8.90 16.55 47.66
CA LYS A 595 9.10 17.07 49.03
C LYS A 595 8.10 16.53 50.07
N GLN A 596 6.96 16.00 49.65
CA GLN A 596 5.90 15.47 50.53
C GLN A 596 6.11 14.03 51.00
N LEU A 597 7.06 13.28 50.42
CA LEU A 597 7.29 11.84 50.68
C LEU A 597 8.52 11.56 51.56
N LEU A 598 9.11 12.59 52.18
CA LEU A 598 10.29 12.47 53.05
C LEU A 598 9.85 12.51 54.53
N PRO A 599 10.32 11.60 55.40
CA PRO A 599 10.03 11.66 56.83
C PRO A 599 10.63 12.93 57.45
N GLU A 600 9.85 13.67 58.22
CA GLU A 600 10.34 14.74 59.10
C GLU A 600 11.36 14.13 60.07
N SER A 601 12.63 14.52 59.97
CA SER A 601 13.64 14.08 60.92
C SER A 601 13.38 14.71 62.28
N THR A 602 13.01 13.90 63.29
CA THR A 602 13.07 14.31 64.70
C THR A 602 14.51 14.68 65.05
N PRO A 603 14.78 15.88 65.57
CA PRO A 603 16.12 16.27 65.99
C PRO A 603 16.52 15.46 67.22
N ALA A 604 17.46 14.53 67.07
CA ALA A 604 18.12 13.89 68.19
C ALA A 604 19.02 14.94 68.86
N GLY A 605 18.75 15.23 70.12
CA GLY A 605 19.51 16.20 70.91
C GLY A 605 20.96 15.80 71.03
N ASN A 606 21.85 16.68 70.58
CA ASN A 606 23.07 17.07 71.27
C ASN A 606 23.49 18.44 70.72
N GLN A 607 23.39 19.44 71.59
CA GLN A 607 23.83 20.81 71.32
C GLN A 607 25.36 20.84 71.37
N GLU A 608 26.00 21.20 70.25
CA GLU A 608 27.06 22.23 70.14
C GLU A 608 27.71 22.21 68.74
N MET A 609 27.88 23.42 68.17
CA MET A 609 28.38 23.79 66.82
C MET A 609 27.36 23.79 65.68
N GLU A 610 26.66 24.93 65.56
CA GLU A 610 25.92 25.36 64.37
C GLU A 610 26.88 25.71 63.22
N LEU A 611 27.01 24.80 62.25
CA LEU A 611 27.27 25.14 60.86
C LEU A 611 26.10 24.58 60.06
N PHE A 612 25.45 25.40 59.26
CA PHE A 612 24.26 25.09 58.44
C PHE A 612 24.38 23.76 57.68
N GLU A 613 23.92 22.65 58.27
CA GLU A 613 23.56 21.43 57.53
C GLU A 613 22.08 21.53 57.15
N LEU A 614 21.82 21.97 55.92
CA LEU A 614 20.51 21.80 55.27
C LEU A 614 20.12 20.31 55.35
N PRO A 615 18.84 19.96 55.63
CA PRO A 615 18.40 18.57 55.62
C PRO A 615 18.74 17.98 54.25
N ALA A 616 19.57 16.94 54.23
CA ALA A 616 20.10 16.34 53.01
C ALA A 616 18.95 15.84 52.13
N ILE A 617 18.60 16.62 51.12
CA ILE A 617 17.62 16.23 50.09
C ILE A 617 18.25 15.04 49.36
N TYR A 618 17.54 13.92 49.28
CA TYR A 618 18.02 12.72 48.61
C TYR A 618 17.96 12.95 47.09
N GLU A 619 19.09 13.35 46.50
CA GLU A 619 19.21 13.69 45.09
C GLU A 619 20.25 12.81 44.41
N ILE A 620 19.94 12.32 43.21
CA ILE A 620 20.82 11.43 42.44
C ILE A 620 21.21 12.11 41.13
N GLY A 621 22.51 12.33 40.93
CA GLY A 621 23.07 12.87 39.70
C GLY A 621 23.42 11.76 38.71
N ILE A 622 22.96 11.89 37.47
CA ILE A 622 23.30 10.98 36.36
C ILE A 622 24.66 11.40 35.77
N VAL A 623 25.65 10.52 35.84
CA VAL A 623 27.03 10.81 35.41
C VAL A 623 27.27 10.43 33.94
N ARG A 624 26.83 9.24 33.54
CA ARG A 624 26.97 8.73 32.18
C ARG A 624 25.86 7.74 31.86
N GLN A 625 25.23 7.88 30.70
CA GLN A 625 24.22 6.95 30.22
C GLN A 625 24.75 6.13 29.04
N PHE A 626 24.54 4.82 29.09
CA PHE A 626 24.66 3.93 27.94
C PHE A 626 23.25 3.65 27.42
N PRO A 627 22.86 4.27 26.29
CA PRO A 627 21.50 4.14 25.78
C PRO A 627 21.16 2.68 25.47
N PHE A 628 19.86 2.40 25.48
CA PHE A 628 19.33 1.10 25.10
C PHE A 628 19.87 0.69 23.73
N SER A 629 20.34 -0.54 23.58
CA SER A 629 20.77 -1.11 22.30
C SER A 629 19.90 -2.31 21.98
N SER A 630 19.23 -2.33 20.82
CA SER A 630 18.35 -3.42 20.42
C SER A 630 19.10 -4.74 20.21
N ALA A 631 20.37 -4.67 19.78
CA ALA A 631 21.23 -5.84 19.64
C ALA A 631 21.64 -6.45 21.00
N LEU A 632 21.89 -5.60 22.00
CA LEU A 632 22.28 -6.02 23.36
C LEU A 632 21.09 -6.20 24.32
N GLN A 633 19.91 -5.69 23.94
CA GLN A 633 18.63 -5.72 24.66
C GLN A 633 18.66 -5.12 26.08
N ARG A 634 19.53 -4.13 26.31
CA ARG A 634 19.70 -3.50 27.63
C ARG A 634 20.21 -2.07 27.56
N MET A 635 20.04 -1.32 28.66
CA MET A 635 20.66 -0.02 28.91
C MET A 635 21.27 0.02 30.32
N SER A 636 22.26 0.89 30.51
CA SER A 636 22.93 1.06 31.79
C SER A 636 23.24 2.53 32.05
N VAL A 637 23.26 2.92 33.31
CA VAL A 637 23.52 4.29 33.74
C VAL A 637 24.48 4.25 34.93
N VAL A 638 25.49 5.12 34.91
CA VAL A 638 26.33 5.40 36.06
C VAL A 638 25.79 6.64 36.74
N ALA A 639 25.41 6.50 38.01
CA ALA A 639 24.81 7.56 38.81
C ALA A 639 25.57 7.73 40.13
N ARG A 640 25.36 8.88 40.76
CA ARG A 640 25.99 9.22 42.04
C ARG A 640 24.99 9.98 42.91
N VAL A 641 24.76 9.49 44.12
CA VAL A 641 24.01 10.22 45.13
C VAL A 641 24.81 11.47 45.53
N LEU A 642 24.17 12.64 45.51
CA LEU A 642 24.81 13.90 45.88
C LEU A 642 25.25 13.85 47.36
N GLY A 643 26.54 14.10 47.60
CA GLY A 643 27.16 13.96 48.92
C GLY A 643 27.93 12.65 49.14
N ASP A 644 27.65 11.58 48.40
CA ASP A 644 28.41 10.32 48.51
C ASP A 644 29.70 10.38 47.67
N ARG A 645 30.77 9.70 48.09
CA ARG A 645 32.03 9.54 47.34
C ARG A 645 31.99 8.39 46.33
N LYS A 646 31.05 7.44 46.49
CA LYS A 646 30.92 6.26 45.62
C LYS A 646 29.94 6.53 44.47
N MET A 647 30.12 5.78 43.37
CA MET A 647 29.22 5.79 42.23
C MET A 647 28.54 4.43 42.11
N ASP A 648 27.29 4.43 41.66
CA ASP A 648 26.49 3.24 41.44
C ASP A 648 26.26 3.06 39.94
N ALA A 649 26.38 1.82 39.46
CA ALA A 649 25.97 1.43 38.13
C ALA A 649 24.61 0.74 38.21
N TYR A 650 23.64 1.28 37.48
CA TYR A 650 22.30 0.72 37.33
C TYR A 650 22.12 0.18 35.92
N MET A 651 21.30 -0.86 35.78
CA MET A 651 21.02 -1.50 34.50
C MET A 651 19.57 -1.95 34.43
N LYS A 652 18.95 -1.78 33.25
CA LYS A 652 17.65 -2.35 32.92
C LYS A 652 17.65 -2.99 31.53
N GLY A 653 16.91 -4.06 31.34
CA GLY A 653 16.83 -4.74 30.04
C GLY A 653 16.04 -6.04 30.05
N ALA A 654 16.21 -6.81 28.98
CA ALA A 654 15.60 -8.13 28.84
C ALA A 654 16.04 -9.04 29.99
N PRO A 655 15.12 -9.75 30.66
CA PRO A 655 15.44 -10.56 31.84
C PRO A 655 16.57 -11.55 31.64
N GLU A 656 16.62 -12.24 30.50
CA GLU A 656 17.67 -13.24 30.22
C GLU A 656 19.04 -12.58 30.01
N ALA A 657 19.06 -11.41 29.34
CA ALA A 657 20.28 -10.65 29.08
C ALA A 657 20.88 -10.06 30.36
N ILE A 658 20.03 -9.58 31.27
CA ILE A 658 20.45 -9.04 32.57
C ILE A 658 20.91 -10.18 33.49
N ALA A 659 20.15 -11.28 33.57
CA ALA A 659 20.50 -12.43 34.39
C ALA A 659 21.87 -13.01 34.01
N GLY A 660 22.20 -13.08 32.71
CA GLY A 660 23.49 -13.54 32.22
C GLY A 660 24.70 -12.65 32.60
N LEU A 661 24.46 -11.40 33.03
CA LEU A 661 25.49 -10.45 33.47
C LEU A 661 25.54 -10.27 34.99
N CYS A 662 24.59 -10.85 35.70
CA CYS A 662 24.50 -10.80 37.16
C CYS A 662 25.31 -11.92 37.82
N LYS A 663 25.65 -11.73 39.09
CA LYS A 663 26.27 -12.80 39.91
C LYS A 663 25.25 -13.93 40.10
N PRO A 664 25.62 -15.20 39.85
CA PRO A 664 24.71 -16.34 39.98
C PRO A 664 24.06 -16.45 41.37
N GLU A 665 24.77 -16.04 42.41
CA GLU A 665 24.30 -16.05 43.81
C GLU A 665 23.14 -15.09 44.08
N THR A 666 22.96 -14.06 43.25
CA THR A 666 21.90 -13.05 43.41
C THR A 666 20.64 -13.39 42.62
N VAL A 667 20.73 -14.28 41.63
CA VAL A 667 19.61 -14.67 40.77
C VAL A 667 18.80 -15.77 41.47
N PRO A 668 17.49 -15.58 41.69
CA PRO A 668 16.65 -16.61 42.31
C PRO A 668 16.62 -17.92 41.53
N VAL A 669 16.54 -19.05 42.24
CA VAL A 669 16.52 -20.39 41.62
C VAL A 669 15.26 -20.62 40.77
N ASP A 670 14.16 -19.96 41.13
CA ASP A 670 12.86 -19.98 40.45
C ASP A 670 12.71 -18.89 39.37
N PHE A 671 13.77 -18.15 39.05
CA PHE A 671 13.78 -17.07 38.04
C PHE A 671 13.11 -17.45 36.72
N GLN A 672 13.47 -18.60 36.16
CA GLN A 672 12.96 -19.01 34.86
C GLN A 672 11.47 -19.37 34.90
N ASN A 673 11.01 -20.00 35.98
CA ASN A 673 9.60 -20.36 36.15
C ASN A 673 8.73 -19.09 36.31
N VAL A 674 9.14 -18.16 37.17
CA VAL A 674 8.42 -16.89 37.40
C VAL A 674 8.36 -16.05 36.12
N LEU A 675 9.47 -15.96 35.39
CA LEU A 675 9.52 -15.27 34.10
C LEU A 675 8.58 -15.92 33.08
N GLU A 676 8.59 -17.25 32.99
CA GLU A 676 7.69 -17.99 32.11
C GLU A 676 6.22 -17.77 32.48
N ASP A 677 5.87 -17.74 33.76
CA ASP A 677 4.48 -17.56 34.20
C ASP A 677 3.95 -16.16 33.85
N PHE A 678 4.73 -15.10 34.07
CA PHE A 678 4.33 -13.75 33.66
C PHE A 678 4.28 -13.59 32.14
N THR A 679 5.23 -14.18 31.41
CA THR A 679 5.25 -14.09 29.94
C THR A 679 4.15 -14.91 29.28
N LYS A 680 3.77 -16.07 29.86
CA LYS A 680 2.59 -16.87 29.45
C LYS A 680 1.27 -16.12 29.66
N GLN A 681 1.20 -15.28 30.70
CA GLN A 681 0.07 -14.38 30.96
C GLN A 681 0.06 -13.13 30.07
N GLY A 682 1.05 -12.97 29.17
CA GLY A 682 1.09 -11.85 28.22
C GLY A 682 1.70 -10.56 28.78
N PHE A 683 2.28 -10.60 29.99
CA PHE A 683 2.98 -9.44 30.53
C PHE A 683 4.35 -9.23 29.87
N ARG A 684 4.72 -7.96 29.72
CA ARG A 684 6.07 -7.54 29.34
C ARG A 684 6.89 -7.37 30.60
N VAL A 685 7.94 -8.18 30.72
CA VAL A 685 8.80 -8.22 31.91
C VAL A 685 10.15 -7.59 31.62
N ILE A 686 10.66 -6.76 32.53
CA ILE A 686 11.98 -6.11 32.47
C ILE A 686 12.74 -6.40 33.74
N ALA A 687 14.00 -6.78 33.64
CA ALA A 687 14.85 -6.99 34.81
C ALA A 687 15.68 -5.74 35.13
N LEU A 688 15.93 -5.55 36.43
CA LEU A 688 16.84 -4.53 36.96
C LEU A 688 18.04 -5.17 37.65
N ALA A 689 19.20 -4.53 37.51
CA ALA A 689 20.42 -4.91 38.21
C ALA A 689 21.22 -3.68 38.66
N HIS A 690 21.99 -3.84 39.74
CA HIS A 690 22.77 -2.77 40.37
C HIS A 690 24.18 -3.25 40.69
N ARG A 691 25.16 -2.35 40.66
CA ARG A 691 26.51 -2.62 41.16
C ARG A 691 27.16 -1.36 41.72
N LYS A 692 27.68 -1.47 42.93
CA LYS A 692 28.54 -0.44 43.53
C LYS A 692 29.91 -0.43 42.89
N LEU A 693 30.32 0.71 42.34
CA LEU A 693 31.64 0.88 41.71
C LEU A 693 32.72 1.21 42.76
N GLU A 694 33.98 0.91 42.43
CA GLU A 694 35.12 1.19 43.31
C GLU A 694 35.31 2.70 43.57
N SER A 695 35.66 3.06 44.80
CA SER A 695 35.81 4.45 45.24
C SER A 695 36.97 5.23 44.58
N LYS A 696 37.80 4.56 43.76
CA LYS A 696 38.93 5.16 43.03
C LYS A 696 38.56 5.66 41.62
N LEU A 697 37.33 5.45 41.15
CA LEU A 697 36.90 5.95 39.83
C LEU A 697 36.60 7.45 39.88
N THR A 698 37.44 8.25 39.23
CA THR A 698 37.20 9.67 38.96
C THR A 698 36.24 9.87 37.79
N TRP A 699 35.52 11.00 37.78
CA TRP A 699 34.55 11.38 36.72
C TRP A 699 35.12 11.24 35.30
N HIS A 700 36.33 11.76 35.04
CA HIS A 700 36.99 11.66 33.72
C HIS A 700 37.24 10.21 33.28
N LYS A 701 37.51 9.30 34.22
CA LYS A 701 37.78 7.90 33.92
C LYS A 701 36.50 7.17 33.53
N VAL A 702 35.38 7.53 34.15
CA VAL A 702 34.05 6.97 33.84
C VAL A 702 33.61 7.32 32.41
N GLN A 703 33.97 8.48 31.88
CA GLN A 703 33.64 8.87 30.50
C GLN A 703 34.34 8.03 29.43
N ASN A 704 35.50 7.44 29.75
CA ASN A 704 36.32 6.69 28.78
C ASN A 704 36.28 5.17 28.98
N ILE A 705 35.59 4.68 30.00
CA ILE A 705 35.47 3.24 30.25
C ILE A 705 34.55 2.58 29.21
N SER A 706 34.90 1.37 28.77
CA SER A 706 34.06 0.57 27.88
C SER A 706 32.79 0.08 28.57
N ARG A 707 31.72 -0.07 27.77
CA ARG A 707 30.41 -0.53 28.25
C ARG A 707 30.52 -1.87 28.99
N ASP A 708 31.22 -2.85 28.43
CA ASP A 708 31.33 -4.20 29.00
C ASP A 708 31.99 -4.21 30.39
N ALA A 709 32.94 -3.33 30.67
CA ALA A 709 33.58 -3.24 31.98
C ALA A 709 32.60 -2.75 33.07
N ILE A 710 31.60 -1.94 32.69
CA ILE A 710 30.56 -1.45 33.60
C ILE A 710 29.46 -2.49 33.80
N GLU A 711 29.13 -3.25 32.77
CA GLU A 711 27.98 -4.15 32.74
C GLU A 711 28.21 -5.55 33.33
N ASN A 712 29.44 -5.91 33.72
CA ASN A 712 29.76 -7.23 34.28
C ASN A 712 29.60 -7.33 35.82
N ASN A 713 29.34 -8.53 36.36
CA ASN A 713 29.28 -8.81 37.81
C ASN A 713 28.25 -7.96 38.58
N MET A 714 27.06 -7.76 38.00
CA MET A 714 25.99 -6.97 38.62
C MET A 714 25.24 -7.79 39.68
N ASP A 715 24.56 -7.13 40.63
CA ASP A 715 23.66 -7.77 41.58
C ASP A 715 22.22 -7.67 41.04
N PHE A 716 21.54 -8.81 40.92
CA PHE A 716 20.16 -8.87 40.43
C PHE A 716 19.18 -8.29 41.46
N MET A 717 18.29 -7.39 41.05
CA MET A 717 17.38 -6.69 41.97
C MET A 717 15.93 -7.15 41.90
N GLY A 718 15.46 -7.57 40.71
CA GLY A 718 14.07 -7.96 40.51
C GLY A 718 13.54 -7.61 39.12
N LEU A 719 12.22 -7.73 38.97
CA LEU A 719 11.48 -7.58 37.72
C LEU A 719 10.44 -6.47 37.81
N ILE A 720 10.23 -5.76 36.70
CA ILE A 720 9.14 -4.83 36.45
C ILE A 720 8.16 -5.54 35.50
N ILE A 721 6.89 -5.58 35.87
CA ILE A 721 5.83 -6.25 35.12
C ILE A 721 4.93 -5.17 34.52
N MET A 722 4.81 -5.18 33.20
CA MET A 722 3.98 -4.24 32.45
C MET A 722 2.97 -4.97 31.59
N GLN A 723 1.84 -4.33 31.32
CA GLN A 723 0.76 -4.90 30.52
C GLN A 723 0.49 -4.06 29.28
N ASN A 724 0.29 -4.74 28.13
CA ASN A 724 -0.28 -4.11 26.94
C ASN A 724 -1.80 -4.31 26.98
N LYS A 725 -2.55 -3.24 27.19
CA LYS A 725 -4.01 -3.31 27.28
C LYS A 725 -4.64 -3.40 25.89
N LEU A 726 -5.57 -4.33 25.69
CA LEU A 726 -6.34 -4.43 24.45
C LEU A 726 -7.30 -3.24 24.31
N LYS A 727 -7.47 -2.73 23.09
CA LYS A 727 -8.54 -1.77 22.81
C LYS A 727 -9.90 -2.45 22.97
N GLN A 728 -10.87 -1.75 23.54
CA GLN A 728 -12.20 -2.28 23.83
C GLN A 728 -12.94 -2.80 22.59
N GLU A 729 -12.71 -2.17 21.42
CA GLU A 729 -13.34 -2.56 20.16
C GLU A 729 -12.73 -3.82 19.52
N THR A 730 -11.50 -4.19 19.89
CA THR A 730 -10.70 -5.21 19.18
C THR A 730 -11.38 -6.59 19.14
N PRO A 731 -11.85 -7.17 20.27
CA PRO A 731 -12.44 -8.51 20.26
C PRO A 731 -13.71 -8.61 19.39
N ALA A 732 -14.59 -7.61 19.47
CA ALA A 732 -15.84 -7.58 18.70
C ALA A 732 -15.59 -7.50 17.19
N VAL A 733 -14.60 -6.73 16.76
CA VAL A 733 -14.24 -6.61 15.34
C VAL A 733 -13.62 -7.90 14.81
N LEU A 734 -12.77 -8.58 15.59
CA LEU A 734 -12.18 -9.86 15.19
C LEU A 734 -13.24 -10.97 15.10
N GLU A 735 -14.24 -10.96 15.99
CA GLU A 735 -15.40 -11.86 15.91
C GLU A 735 -16.19 -11.64 14.61
N ASP A 736 -16.44 -10.39 14.22
CA ASP A 736 -17.08 -10.02 12.95
C ASP A 736 -16.31 -10.55 11.73
N LEU A 737 -14.98 -10.47 11.76
CA LEU A 737 -14.11 -10.99 10.69
C LEU A 737 -14.12 -12.53 10.66
N HIS A 738 -14.12 -13.18 11.82
CA HIS A 738 -14.21 -14.64 11.92
C HIS A 738 -15.55 -15.17 11.38
N LYS A 739 -16.68 -14.52 11.76
CA LYS A 739 -18.02 -14.80 11.22
C LYS A 739 -18.07 -14.64 9.69
N ALA A 740 -17.31 -13.71 9.14
CA ALA A 740 -17.18 -13.48 7.71
C ALA A 740 -16.18 -14.40 6.99
N ASN A 741 -15.59 -15.38 7.70
CA ASN A 741 -14.55 -16.29 7.18
C ASN A 741 -13.35 -15.54 6.57
N ILE A 742 -12.98 -14.41 7.19
CA ILE A 742 -11.78 -13.65 6.85
C ILE A 742 -10.70 -14.05 7.85
N ARG A 743 -9.57 -14.53 7.32
CA ARG A 743 -8.45 -14.95 8.15
C ARG A 743 -7.73 -13.74 8.74
N THR A 744 -7.46 -13.79 10.03
CA THR A 744 -6.75 -12.75 10.77
C THR A 744 -5.34 -13.24 11.11
N VAL A 745 -4.32 -12.44 10.84
CA VAL A 745 -2.92 -12.77 11.11
C VAL A 745 -2.29 -11.63 11.92
N MET A 746 -1.60 -11.95 13.01
CA MET A 746 -0.85 -10.98 13.79
C MET A 746 0.60 -10.93 13.30
N VAL A 747 1.11 -9.73 13.06
CA VAL A 747 2.50 -9.49 12.66
C VAL A 747 3.07 -8.43 13.58
N THR A 748 4.04 -8.78 14.43
CA THR A 748 4.53 -7.88 15.47
C THR A 748 6.05 -8.00 15.70
N GLY A 749 6.64 -6.93 16.25
CA GLY A 749 8.02 -6.92 16.76
C GLY A 749 8.17 -7.54 18.16
N ASP A 750 7.07 -7.84 18.85
CA ASP A 750 7.08 -8.33 20.23
C ASP A 750 7.53 -9.79 20.37
N SER A 751 7.70 -10.23 21.62
CA SER A 751 8.01 -11.62 21.95
C SER A 751 6.90 -12.57 21.48
N MET A 752 7.28 -13.81 21.13
CA MET A 752 6.34 -14.79 20.60
C MET A 752 5.26 -15.18 21.62
N LEU A 753 5.64 -15.43 22.88
CA LEU A 753 4.69 -15.85 23.92
C LEU A 753 3.67 -14.73 24.23
N THR A 754 4.14 -13.48 24.31
CA THR A 754 3.27 -12.31 24.47
C THR A 754 2.30 -12.18 23.29
N ALA A 755 2.79 -12.33 22.06
CA ALA A 755 1.95 -12.27 20.86
C ALA A 755 0.90 -13.38 20.83
N VAL A 756 1.25 -14.60 21.25
CA VAL A 756 0.30 -15.73 21.34
C VAL A 756 -0.75 -15.50 22.43
N SER A 757 -0.36 -14.96 23.59
CA SER A 757 -1.31 -14.59 24.65
C SER A 757 -2.27 -13.49 24.17
N VAL A 758 -1.77 -12.41 23.58
CA VAL A 758 -2.62 -11.33 23.02
C VAL A 758 -3.52 -11.86 21.91
N ALA A 759 -3.05 -12.80 21.08
CA ALA A 759 -3.87 -13.44 20.05
C ALA A 759 -5.02 -14.27 20.64
N ARG A 760 -4.83 -14.88 21.82
CA ARG A 760 -5.90 -15.57 22.55
C ARG A 760 -6.88 -14.60 23.19
N ASP A 761 -6.36 -13.57 23.86
CA ASP A 761 -7.18 -12.60 24.59
C ASP A 761 -8.09 -11.79 23.65
N CYS A 762 -7.62 -11.51 22.43
CA CYS A 762 -8.43 -10.82 21.41
C CYS A 762 -9.34 -11.73 20.58
N GLY A 763 -9.30 -13.06 20.79
CA GLY A 763 -10.12 -14.03 20.06
C GLY A 763 -9.61 -14.35 18.64
N MET A 764 -8.38 -13.98 18.30
CA MET A 764 -7.74 -14.37 17.04
C MET A 764 -7.41 -15.87 16.99
N ILE A 765 -7.06 -16.45 18.14
CA ILE A 765 -6.89 -17.89 18.35
C ILE A 765 -7.87 -18.29 19.45
N LEU A 766 -8.74 -19.26 19.18
CA LEU A 766 -9.69 -19.73 20.19
C LEU A 766 -8.95 -20.55 21.26
N PRO A 767 -9.39 -20.54 22.54
CA PRO A 767 -8.72 -21.28 23.62
C PRO A 767 -8.57 -22.79 23.38
N GLN A 768 -9.43 -23.37 22.54
CA GLN A 768 -9.42 -24.79 22.15
C GLN A 768 -8.47 -25.13 20.99
N ASP A 769 -7.96 -24.12 20.28
CA ASP A 769 -7.11 -24.32 19.11
C ASP A 769 -5.64 -24.46 19.52
N LYS A 770 -4.93 -25.40 18.87
CA LYS A 770 -3.54 -25.73 19.21
C LYS A 770 -2.57 -24.78 18.54
N VAL A 771 -1.57 -24.29 19.28
CA VAL A 771 -0.51 -23.43 18.72
C VAL A 771 0.80 -24.20 18.61
N ILE A 772 1.31 -24.32 17.38
CA ILE A 772 2.58 -24.98 17.04
C ILE A 772 3.61 -23.89 16.72
N ILE A 773 4.66 -23.83 17.51
CA ILE A 773 5.81 -22.95 17.33
C ILE A 773 6.80 -23.61 16.37
N ALA A 774 7.11 -22.92 15.28
CA ALA A 774 8.11 -23.34 14.29
C ALA A 774 9.44 -22.61 14.55
N GLU A 775 10.42 -23.32 15.09
CA GLU A 775 11.76 -22.79 15.35
C GLU A 775 12.76 -23.34 14.34
N ALA A 776 13.12 -22.52 13.34
CA ALA A 776 14.12 -22.85 12.34
C ALA A 776 15.51 -22.34 12.74
N LEU A 777 16.50 -23.22 12.66
CA LEU A 777 17.91 -22.96 12.93
C LEU A 777 18.70 -22.89 11.61
N PRO A 778 19.55 -21.87 11.43
CA PRO A 778 20.39 -21.75 10.25
C PRO A 778 21.46 -22.87 10.21
N PRO A 779 22.01 -23.19 9.03
CA PRO A 779 23.05 -24.20 8.90
C PRO A 779 24.32 -23.77 9.66
N LYS A 780 24.80 -24.59 10.60
CA LYS A 780 26.07 -24.41 11.33
C LYS A 780 26.87 -25.71 11.31
N ASP A 781 28.19 -25.60 11.14
CA ASP A 781 29.16 -26.71 11.23
C ASP A 781 28.83 -27.94 10.37
N GLY A 782 28.57 -27.75 9.06
CA GLY A 782 28.33 -28.85 8.11
C GLY A 782 26.97 -29.54 8.24
N LYS A 783 26.08 -29.07 9.13
CA LYS A 783 24.70 -29.55 9.26
C LYS A 783 23.75 -28.72 8.38
N VAL A 784 22.80 -29.39 7.74
CA VAL A 784 21.70 -28.75 6.99
C VAL A 784 20.79 -27.96 7.93
N ALA A 785 20.10 -26.94 7.41
CA ALA A 785 19.11 -26.17 8.17
C ALA A 785 18.02 -27.11 8.73
N LYS A 786 17.53 -26.86 9.95
CA LYS A 786 16.53 -27.70 10.63
C LYS A 786 15.40 -26.86 11.21
N ILE A 787 14.18 -27.40 11.21
CA ILE A 787 13.01 -26.82 11.87
C ILE A 787 12.59 -27.73 13.03
N ASN A 788 12.51 -27.18 14.24
CA ASN A 788 11.99 -27.84 15.43
C ASN A 788 10.54 -27.39 15.68
N TRP A 789 9.67 -28.35 15.98
CA TRP A 789 8.25 -28.10 16.22
C TRP A 789 7.91 -28.23 17.72
N HIS A 790 7.54 -27.12 18.34
CA HIS A 790 7.17 -27.06 19.76
C HIS A 790 5.69 -26.72 19.91
N TYR A 791 4.99 -27.32 20.88
CA TYR A 791 3.61 -26.97 21.18
C TYR A 791 3.62 -25.96 22.32
N ALA A 792 2.91 -24.85 22.16
CA ALA A 792 2.85 -23.82 23.21
C ALA A 792 2.03 -24.30 24.43
N ASP A 793 1.08 -25.21 24.22
CA ASP A 793 0.20 -25.74 25.26
C ASP A 793 0.69 -27.09 25.77
N SER A 794 1.12 -27.13 27.03
CA SER A 794 1.08 -28.37 27.81
C SER A 794 -0.32 -28.45 28.40
N LEU A 795 -1.17 -29.35 27.89
CA LEU A 795 -2.50 -29.59 28.46
C LEU A 795 -2.36 -29.89 29.96
N THR A 796 -2.78 -28.96 30.81
CA THR A 796 -3.07 -29.22 32.22
C THR A 796 -4.21 -30.22 32.25
N GLN A 797 -3.90 -31.49 32.46
CA GLN A 797 -4.88 -32.47 32.92
C GLN A 797 -5.38 -32.01 34.29
N CYS A 798 -6.55 -31.39 34.31
CA CYS A 798 -7.29 -31.21 35.56
C CYS A 798 -7.66 -32.61 36.08
N SER A 799 -6.97 -32.97 37.15
CA SER A 799 -7.17 -34.14 37.98
C SER A 799 -8.56 -34.19 38.59
N HIS A 800 -9.34 -35.21 38.23
CA HIS A 800 -10.21 -35.95 39.15
C HIS A 800 -10.43 -37.38 38.60
N PRO A 801 -9.66 -38.38 39.06
CA PRO A 801 -9.97 -39.78 38.81
C PRO A 801 -10.91 -40.25 39.92
N SER A 802 -12.22 -40.17 39.68
CA SER A 802 -13.21 -40.90 40.48
C SER A 802 -13.71 -42.10 39.67
N ALA A 803 -13.39 -43.27 40.22
CA ALA A 803 -13.61 -44.62 39.74
C ALA A 803 -15.03 -44.91 39.24
N ILE A 804 -15.13 -45.53 38.06
CA ILE A 804 -16.23 -46.42 37.66
C ILE A 804 -15.60 -47.60 36.88
N ASP A 805 -16.09 -48.80 37.19
CA ASP A 805 -15.59 -50.14 36.87
C ASP A 805 -15.46 -50.51 35.38
N PRO A 806 -14.55 -51.44 35.03
CA PRO A 806 -14.34 -51.94 33.68
C PRO A 806 -15.16 -53.20 33.41
N GLU A 807 -16.50 -53.12 33.31
CA GLU A 807 -17.28 -54.28 32.87
C GLU A 807 -18.66 -53.88 32.31
N ALA A 808 -18.70 -53.47 31.03
CA ALA A 808 -19.84 -53.65 30.13
C ALA A 808 -19.50 -53.14 28.73
N ILE A 809 -19.01 -54.03 27.85
CA ILE A 809 -19.13 -53.87 26.41
C ILE A 809 -20.44 -54.56 26.02
N PRO A 810 -21.32 -53.89 25.26
CA PRO A 810 -21.82 -54.56 24.07
C PRO A 810 -21.70 -53.68 22.83
N VAL A 811 -20.95 -54.26 21.88
CA VAL A 811 -20.94 -53.97 20.46
C VAL A 811 -22.37 -54.08 19.90
N LYS A 812 -22.92 -52.96 19.42
CA LYS A 812 -23.78 -52.84 18.20
C LYS A 812 -24.47 -51.48 18.18
N LEU A 813 -23.90 -50.55 17.41
CA LEU A 813 -24.61 -49.64 16.51
C LEU A 813 -23.58 -49.01 15.58
N VAL A 814 -23.22 -49.81 14.57
CA VAL A 814 -22.57 -49.36 13.35
C VAL A 814 -23.63 -48.56 12.58
N HIS A 815 -23.65 -47.22 12.74
CA HIS A 815 -23.80 -46.27 11.63
C HIS A 815 -23.85 -44.77 11.96
N ASP A 816 -23.88 -44.34 13.23
CA ASP A 816 -23.95 -42.90 13.53
C ASP A 816 -22.83 -42.46 14.49
N SER A 817 -21.67 -42.06 13.96
CA SER A 817 -20.70 -41.13 14.60
C SER A 817 -19.44 -40.94 13.74
N LEU A 818 -19.58 -40.41 12.51
CA LEU A 818 -18.46 -39.88 11.72
C LEU A 818 -18.36 -38.34 11.81
N GLU A 819 -19.19 -37.70 12.63
CA GLU A 819 -19.24 -36.23 12.79
C GLU A 819 -18.55 -35.71 14.07
N ASP A 820 -18.10 -36.58 14.98
CA ASP A 820 -17.48 -36.17 16.27
C ASP A 820 -15.93 -36.14 16.29
N LEU A 821 -15.27 -36.33 15.14
CA LEU A 821 -13.88 -35.88 14.98
C LEU A 821 -13.89 -34.40 14.56
N GLN A 822 -14.29 -33.51 15.47
CA GLN A 822 -13.91 -32.10 15.40
C GLN A 822 -12.37 -32.05 15.40
N MET A 823 -11.76 -31.98 14.20
CA MET A 823 -10.34 -31.70 14.05
C MET A 823 -10.03 -30.43 14.82
N THR A 824 -9.37 -30.53 15.97
CA THR A 824 -8.82 -29.37 16.69
C THR A 824 -8.01 -28.55 15.68
N ARG A 825 -8.44 -27.32 15.41
CA ARG A 825 -7.72 -26.42 14.49
C ARG A 825 -6.36 -26.12 15.09
N TYR A 826 -5.36 -26.03 14.22
CA TYR A 826 -3.99 -25.72 14.61
C TYR A 826 -3.52 -24.45 13.92
N HIS A 827 -2.67 -23.69 14.62
CA HIS A 827 -2.10 -22.43 14.19
C HIS A 827 -0.59 -22.49 14.32
N PHE A 828 0.13 -21.91 13.35
CA PHE A 828 1.58 -21.75 13.47
C PHE A 828 1.95 -20.38 14.06
N ALA A 829 2.91 -20.39 14.96
CA ALA A 829 3.62 -19.21 15.44
C ALA A 829 5.10 -19.32 15.07
N MET A 830 5.69 -18.24 14.55
CA MET A 830 7.12 -18.24 14.21
C MET A 830 7.76 -16.88 14.46
N ASN A 831 9.07 -16.88 14.69
CA ASN A 831 9.85 -15.65 14.87
C ASN A 831 10.47 -15.19 13.54
N GLY A 832 10.87 -13.92 13.46
CA GLY A 832 11.48 -13.36 12.24
C GLY A 832 12.76 -14.07 11.79
N LYS A 833 13.60 -14.57 12.71
CA LYS A 833 14.83 -15.29 12.34
C LYS A 833 14.52 -16.62 11.65
N SER A 834 13.59 -17.38 12.22
CA SER A 834 13.12 -18.65 11.68
C SER A 834 12.40 -18.44 10.36
N PHE A 835 11.60 -17.37 10.23
CA PHE A 835 10.95 -17.00 8.97
C PHE A 835 11.95 -16.78 7.83
N SER A 836 13.04 -16.04 8.06
CA SER A 836 14.08 -15.84 7.05
C SER A 836 14.76 -17.15 6.63
N VAL A 837 15.11 -18.03 7.60
CA VAL A 837 15.69 -19.35 7.32
C VAL A 837 14.73 -20.23 6.50
N ILE A 838 13.43 -20.17 6.80
CA ILE A 838 12.39 -20.93 6.10
C ILE A 838 12.23 -20.44 4.66
N LEU A 839 12.21 -19.12 4.42
CA LEU A 839 12.12 -18.57 3.08
C LEU A 839 13.31 -18.95 2.19
N GLU A 840 14.52 -18.97 2.77
CA GLU A 840 15.75 -19.24 2.02
C GLU A 840 15.96 -20.74 1.74
N HIS A 841 15.78 -21.59 2.75
CA HIS A 841 16.16 -23.00 2.68
C HIS A 841 14.98 -23.99 2.54
N PHE A 842 13.75 -23.56 2.80
CA PHE A 842 12.56 -24.44 2.84
C PHE A 842 11.43 -23.95 1.93
N GLN A 843 11.74 -23.64 0.67
CA GLN A 843 10.76 -23.10 -0.31
C GLN A 843 9.52 -24.00 -0.48
N ASP A 844 9.66 -25.33 -0.38
CA ASP A 844 8.55 -26.29 -0.45
C ASP A 844 7.54 -26.15 0.72
N LEU A 845 8.03 -25.79 1.92
CA LEU A 845 7.21 -25.68 3.13
C LEU A 845 6.62 -24.28 3.32
N VAL A 846 7.15 -23.25 2.65
CA VAL A 846 6.66 -21.86 2.76
C VAL A 846 5.15 -21.78 2.50
N PRO A 847 4.59 -22.32 1.39
CA PRO A 847 3.14 -22.25 1.18
C PRO A 847 2.33 -22.96 2.28
N LYS A 848 2.81 -24.12 2.77
CA LYS A 848 2.14 -24.91 3.83
C LYS A 848 2.08 -24.13 5.15
N LEU A 849 3.18 -23.50 5.52
CA LEU A 849 3.28 -22.64 6.70
C LEU A 849 2.44 -21.37 6.55
N MET A 850 2.42 -20.75 5.37
CA MET A 850 1.61 -19.56 5.10
C MET A 850 0.11 -19.85 5.20
N LEU A 851 -0.35 -21.10 5.04
CA LEU A 851 -1.77 -21.46 5.15
C LEU A 851 -2.32 -21.41 6.58
N HIS A 852 -1.53 -21.81 7.58
CA HIS A 852 -1.93 -21.86 8.99
C HIS A 852 -1.14 -20.93 9.92
N GLY A 853 -0.17 -20.18 9.40
CA GLY A 853 0.60 -19.15 10.13
C GLY A 853 -0.29 -18.02 10.64
N THR A 854 -0.42 -17.89 11.96
CA THR A 854 -1.33 -16.90 12.57
C THR A 854 -0.56 -15.83 13.33
N VAL A 855 0.58 -16.18 13.94
CA VAL A 855 1.38 -15.24 14.73
C VAL A 855 2.81 -15.20 14.18
N PHE A 856 3.22 -14.02 13.72
CA PHE A 856 4.58 -13.73 13.28
C PHE A 856 5.17 -12.69 14.22
N ALA A 857 6.10 -13.12 15.08
CA ALA A 857 6.64 -12.32 16.16
C ALA A 857 8.11 -11.94 15.92
N ARG A 858 8.62 -10.90 16.59
CA ARG A 858 9.98 -10.36 16.39
C ARG A 858 10.31 -10.12 14.90
N MET A 859 9.35 -9.59 14.14
CA MET A 859 9.51 -9.31 12.72
C MET A 859 10.13 -7.93 12.50
N ALA A 860 11.18 -7.86 11.68
CA ALA A 860 11.70 -6.59 11.17
C ALA A 860 10.76 -5.98 10.10
N PRO A 861 10.78 -4.66 9.87
CA PRO A 861 9.93 -4.00 8.88
C PRO A 861 9.97 -4.65 7.48
N ASP A 862 11.16 -4.98 6.98
CA ASP A 862 11.32 -5.64 5.67
C ASP A 862 10.71 -7.04 5.65
N GLN A 863 10.80 -7.76 6.76
CA GLN A 863 10.18 -9.08 6.90
C GLN A 863 8.65 -8.99 6.91
N LYS A 864 8.07 -7.89 7.42
CA LYS A 864 6.62 -7.66 7.31
C LYS A 864 6.22 -7.54 5.84
N THR A 865 6.98 -6.79 5.04
CA THR A 865 6.75 -6.67 3.59
C THR A 865 6.86 -8.02 2.88
N GLN A 866 7.92 -8.79 3.16
CA GLN A 866 8.12 -10.13 2.60
C GLN A 866 7.00 -11.11 2.96
N LEU A 867 6.44 -11.02 4.18
CA LEU A 867 5.30 -11.82 4.60
C LEU A 867 4.05 -11.49 3.78
N ILE A 868 3.77 -10.21 3.52
CA ILE A 868 2.64 -9.81 2.67
C ILE A 868 2.81 -10.39 1.25
N GLU A 869 4.01 -10.34 0.67
CA GLU A 869 4.30 -10.93 -0.63
C GLU A 869 4.17 -12.46 -0.62
N ALA A 870 4.70 -13.13 0.40
CA ALA A 870 4.57 -14.58 0.56
C ALA A 870 3.09 -15.00 0.61
N LEU A 871 2.24 -14.25 1.31
CA LEU A 871 0.80 -14.50 1.37
C LEU A 871 0.12 -14.23 0.00
N GLN A 872 0.50 -13.17 -0.70
CA GLN A 872 0.02 -12.88 -2.05
C GLN A 872 0.39 -13.98 -3.05
N ASN A 873 1.59 -14.55 -2.94
CA ASN A 873 2.08 -15.65 -3.78
C ASN A 873 1.31 -16.97 -3.60
N VAL A 874 0.51 -17.11 -2.53
CA VAL A 874 -0.44 -18.23 -2.33
C VAL A 874 -1.87 -17.86 -2.76
N ASP A 875 -2.05 -16.80 -3.56
CA ASP A 875 -3.33 -16.26 -4.04
C ASP A 875 -4.27 -15.71 -2.94
N TYR A 876 -3.73 -15.25 -1.80
CA TYR A 876 -4.52 -14.51 -0.83
C TYR A 876 -4.69 -13.03 -1.24
N PHE A 877 -5.91 -12.50 -1.09
CA PHE A 877 -6.16 -11.07 -1.12
C PHE A 877 -5.89 -10.49 0.27
N VAL A 878 -4.65 -10.05 0.45
CA VAL A 878 -4.11 -9.57 1.73
C VAL A 878 -4.43 -8.09 1.98
N GLY A 879 -5.05 -7.81 3.11
CA GLY A 879 -5.12 -6.48 3.72
C GLY A 879 -4.10 -6.35 4.86
N MET A 880 -3.63 -5.14 5.14
CA MET A 880 -2.74 -4.84 6.27
C MET A 880 -3.31 -3.65 7.03
N CYS A 881 -3.39 -3.74 8.36
CA CYS A 881 -3.78 -2.65 9.24
C CYS A 881 -2.64 -2.41 10.24
N GLY A 882 -2.17 -1.17 10.29
CA GLY A 882 -1.04 -0.76 11.13
C GLY A 882 -1.08 0.74 11.42
N ASP A 883 -0.36 1.16 12.43
CA ASP A 883 -0.30 2.54 12.92
C ASP A 883 1.12 3.14 12.84
N GLY A 884 2.16 2.31 12.94
CA GLY A 884 3.56 2.74 12.88
C GLY A 884 4.18 2.74 11.48
N ALA A 885 5.26 3.49 11.26
CA ALA A 885 5.96 3.41 9.97
C ALA A 885 6.76 2.12 9.77
N ASN A 886 6.96 1.34 10.83
CA ASN A 886 7.47 -0.04 10.71
C ASN A 886 6.56 -0.91 9.80
N ASP A 887 5.30 -0.48 9.60
CA ASP A 887 4.33 -1.13 8.72
C ASP A 887 4.23 -0.49 7.33
N CYS A 888 4.93 0.62 7.08
CA CYS A 888 4.80 1.42 5.85
C CYS A 888 5.00 0.58 4.58
N GLY A 889 6.05 -0.26 4.54
CA GLY A 889 6.31 -1.17 3.43
C GLY A 889 5.19 -2.20 3.23
N ALA A 890 4.74 -2.84 4.32
CA ALA A 890 3.66 -3.82 4.31
C ALA A 890 2.31 -3.21 3.90
N LEU A 891 1.97 -2.02 4.42
CA LEU A 891 0.76 -1.27 4.08
C LEU A 891 0.71 -0.89 2.60
N LYS A 892 1.85 -0.44 2.05
CA LYS A 892 1.98 -0.10 0.63
C LYS A 892 1.80 -1.34 -0.27
N ARG A 893 2.44 -2.46 0.12
CA ARG A 893 2.46 -3.70 -0.66
C ARG A 893 1.15 -4.49 -0.61
N ALA A 894 0.38 -4.37 0.47
CA ALA A 894 -0.92 -5.00 0.62
C ALA A 894 -1.93 -4.50 -0.44
N HIS A 895 -2.88 -5.37 -0.78
CA HIS A 895 -3.97 -5.00 -1.70
C HIS A 895 -4.87 -3.91 -1.09
N GLY A 896 -5.11 -3.99 0.22
CA GLY A 896 -5.78 -2.96 1.01
C GLY A 896 -4.99 -2.66 2.28
N GLY A 897 -4.08 -1.68 2.23
CA GLY A 897 -3.37 -1.16 3.40
C GLY A 897 -4.13 -0.03 4.09
N ILE A 898 -4.33 -0.14 5.40
CA ILE A 898 -5.06 0.83 6.22
C ILE A 898 -4.13 1.36 7.30
N SER A 899 -3.85 2.66 7.27
CA SER A 899 -3.15 3.35 8.35
C SER A 899 -4.15 3.89 9.39
N LEU A 900 -3.89 3.66 10.68
CA LEU A 900 -4.69 4.18 11.80
C LEU A 900 -4.19 5.53 12.34
N SER A 901 -3.09 6.06 11.79
CA SER A 901 -2.45 7.30 12.22
C SER A 901 -2.64 8.41 11.16
N GLU A 902 -2.86 9.64 11.61
CA GLU A 902 -2.87 10.83 10.74
C GLU A 902 -1.46 11.25 10.28
N LEU A 903 -0.40 10.72 10.91
CA LEU A 903 1.00 10.99 10.57
C LEU A 903 1.37 10.39 9.19
N GLU A 904 2.55 10.72 8.65
CA GLU A 904 2.94 10.40 7.25
C GLU A 904 2.92 8.90 6.89
N ALA A 905 2.78 7.94 7.82
CA ALA A 905 2.44 6.54 7.48
C ALA A 905 1.16 6.45 6.61
N SER A 906 0.26 7.42 6.74
CA SER A 906 -0.87 7.67 5.85
C SER A 906 -0.49 7.89 4.38
N VAL A 907 0.66 8.51 4.13
CA VAL A 907 1.15 8.93 2.80
C VAL A 907 1.50 7.72 1.95
N ALA A 908 1.99 6.64 2.56
CA ALA A 908 2.27 5.37 1.87
C ALA A 908 1.05 4.43 1.77
N SER A 909 0.12 4.52 2.73
CA SER A 909 -1.06 3.66 2.76
C SER A 909 -2.14 4.11 1.76
N PRO A 910 -2.82 3.20 1.05
CA PRO A 910 -3.91 3.59 0.16
C PRO A 910 -5.16 4.10 0.89
N PHE A 911 -5.34 3.69 2.16
CA PHE A 911 -6.43 4.10 3.04
C PHE A 911 -5.90 4.61 4.37
N THR A 912 -6.48 5.71 4.86
CA THR A 912 -6.15 6.30 6.16
C THR A 912 -7.41 6.48 6.97
N SER A 913 -7.44 5.93 8.18
CA SER A 913 -8.53 6.10 9.14
C SER A 913 -8.22 7.28 10.07
N LYS A 914 -9.20 8.15 10.27
CA LYS A 914 -9.12 9.21 11.29
C LYS A 914 -9.27 8.67 12.71
N THR A 915 -10.02 7.58 12.88
CA THR A 915 -10.20 6.95 14.19
C THR A 915 -9.13 5.87 14.37
N PRO A 916 -8.37 5.88 15.49
CA PRO A 916 -7.32 4.91 15.77
C PRO A 916 -7.89 3.58 16.27
N SER A 917 -8.84 3.00 15.53
CA SER A 917 -9.53 1.77 15.88
C SER A 917 -9.68 0.85 14.67
N ILE A 918 -9.61 -0.46 14.92
CA ILE A 918 -9.68 -1.47 13.84
C ILE A 918 -11.09 -1.63 13.25
N SER A 919 -12.11 -0.94 13.79
CA SER A 919 -13.48 -0.94 13.26
C SER A 919 -13.57 -0.36 11.84
N CYS A 920 -12.55 0.35 11.37
CA CYS A 920 -12.42 0.77 9.98
C CYS A 920 -12.29 -0.41 8.99
N VAL A 921 -11.70 -1.54 9.41
CA VAL A 921 -11.47 -2.71 8.55
C VAL A 921 -12.77 -3.34 8.04
N PRO A 922 -13.72 -3.77 8.90
CA PRO A 922 -14.97 -4.34 8.41
C PRO A 922 -15.78 -3.32 7.61
N ASN A 923 -15.75 -2.03 7.97
CA ASN A 923 -16.42 -0.97 7.21
C ASN A 923 -15.85 -0.83 5.79
N LEU A 924 -14.53 -0.87 5.64
CA LEU A 924 -13.88 -0.84 4.34
C LEU A 924 -14.25 -2.07 3.49
N ILE A 925 -14.26 -3.27 4.08
CA ILE A 925 -14.62 -4.50 3.37
C ILE A 925 -16.11 -4.48 2.95
N ARG A 926 -17.02 -4.01 3.82
CA ARG A 926 -18.45 -3.86 3.52
C ARG A 926 -18.65 -2.94 2.31
N GLU A 927 -18.03 -1.75 2.33
CA GLU A 927 -18.11 -0.80 1.22
C GLU A 927 -17.41 -1.31 -0.05
N GLY A 928 -16.26 -1.99 0.08
CA GLY A 928 -15.57 -2.60 -1.05
C GLY A 928 -16.39 -3.70 -1.74
N ARG A 929 -17.08 -4.55 -0.96
CA ARG A 929 -18.01 -5.57 -1.49
C ARG A 929 -19.20 -4.93 -2.18
N ALA A 930 -19.77 -3.88 -1.59
CA ALA A 930 -20.87 -3.13 -2.19
C ALA A 930 -20.46 -2.45 -3.50
N ALA A 931 -19.30 -1.79 -3.53
CA ALA A 931 -18.75 -1.11 -4.70
C ALA A 931 -18.43 -2.10 -5.84
N LEU A 932 -17.85 -3.26 -5.51
CA LEU A 932 -17.53 -4.29 -6.49
C LEU A 932 -18.80 -4.89 -7.12
N ILE A 933 -19.80 -5.26 -6.30
CA ILE A 933 -21.10 -5.72 -6.82
C ILE A 933 -21.76 -4.61 -7.65
N THR A 934 -21.64 -3.34 -7.24
CA THR A 934 -22.16 -2.18 -8.01
C THR A 934 -21.55 -2.10 -9.38
N SER A 935 -20.23 -2.22 -9.47
CA SER A 935 -19.50 -2.24 -10.74
C SER A 935 -19.97 -3.38 -11.63
N PHE A 936 -20.20 -4.58 -11.08
CA PHE A 936 -20.73 -5.71 -11.84
C PHE A 936 -22.16 -5.51 -12.33
N CYS A 937 -23.05 -4.99 -11.49
CA CYS A 937 -24.44 -4.74 -11.88
C CYS A 937 -24.55 -3.67 -12.96
N VAL A 938 -23.79 -2.57 -12.82
CA VAL A 938 -23.70 -1.52 -13.83
C VAL A 938 -23.16 -2.11 -15.13
N PHE A 939 -22.11 -2.93 -15.06
CA PHE A 939 -21.57 -3.59 -16.25
C PHE A 939 -22.58 -4.51 -16.94
N LYS A 940 -23.27 -5.39 -16.19
CA LYS A 940 -24.32 -6.27 -16.74
C LYS A 940 -25.41 -5.47 -17.44
N PHE A 941 -25.87 -4.40 -16.80
CA PHE A 941 -26.87 -3.50 -17.34
C PHE A 941 -26.37 -2.82 -18.63
N MET A 942 -25.14 -2.30 -18.61
CA MET A 942 -24.52 -1.65 -19.77
C MET A 942 -24.37 -2.61 -20.95
N ALA A 943 -23.90 -3.84 -20.69
CA ALA A 943 -23.78 -4.86 -21.73
C ALA A 943 -25.12 -5.26 -22.32
N LEU A 944 -26.13 -5.47 -21.47
CA LEU A 944 -27.43 -5.97 -21.92
C LEU A 944 -28.22 -4.91 -22.69
N TYR A 945 -28.19 -3.64 -22.27
CA TYR A 945 -28.86 -2.59 -23.04
C TYR A 945 -28.25 -2.45 -24.44
N SER A 946 -26.92 -2.54 -24.57
CA SER A 946 -26.22 -2.48 -25.86
C SER A 946 -26.72 -3.56 -26.80
N ILE A 947 -26.89 -4.79 -26.29
CA ILE A 947 -27.33 -5.94 -27.09
C ILE A 947 -28.81 -5.80 -27.46
N ILE A 948 -29.66 -5.33 -26.54
CA ILE A 948 -31.09 -5.05 -26.80
C ILE A 948 -31.22 -3.97 -27.90
N GLN A 949 -30.42 -2.90 -27.83
CA GLN A 949 -30.40 -1.83 -28.83
C GLN A 949 -29.87 -2.32 -30.18
N TYR A 950 -28.72 -3.01 -30.18
CA TYR A 950 -28.14 -3.66 -31.36
C TYR A 950 -29.16 -4.58 -32.05
N PHE A 951 -29.89 -5.40 -31.30
CA PHE A 951 -30.88 -6.30 -31.87
C PHE A 951 -32.12 -5.56 -32.39
N SER A 952 -32.56 -4.50 -31.69
CA SER A 952 -33.64 -3.62 -32.16
C SER A 952 -33.32 -3.05 -33.54
N VAL A 953 -32.12 -2.49 -33.69
CA VAL A 953 -31.65 -1.91 -34.96
C VAL A 953 -31.45 -2.98 -36.02
N THR A 954 -30.89 -4.15 -35.67
CA THR A 954 -30.74 -5.28 -36.61
C THR A 954 -32.10 -5.76 -37.16
N LEU A 955 -33.16 -5.79 -36.33
CA LEU A 955 -34.51 -6.12 -36.77
C LEU A 955 -35.06 -5.05 -37.72
N LEU A 956 -34.87 -3.77 -37.43
CA LEU A 956 -35.34 -2.68 -38.27
C LEU A 956 -34.59 -2.62 -39.61
N TYR A 957 -33.29 -2.91 -39.63
CA TYR A 957 -32.53 -3.02 -40.88
C TYR A 957 -33.02 -4.15 -41.80
N SER A 958 -33.71 -5.17 -41.27
CA SER A 958 -34.35 -6.19 -42.12
C SER A 958 -35.45 -5.61 -43.04
N ILE A 959 -36.02 -4.45 -42.67
CA ILE A 959 -37.00 -3.69 -43.46
C ILE A 959 -36.44 -2.35 -43.95
N LEU A 960 -35.12 -2.18 -43.97
CA LEU A 960 -34.43 -0.94 -44.38
C LEU A 960 -34.92 0.29 -43.59
N SER A 961 -35.06 0.13 -42.27
CA SER A 961 -35.47 1.19 -41.33
C SER A 961 -34.51 1.24 -40.15
N ASN A 962 -34.51 2.36 -39.41
CA ASN A 962 -33.74 2.53 -38.17
C ASN A 962 -34.56 3.30 -37.10
N LEU A 963 -34.04 3.37 -35.87
CA LEU A 963 -34.60 4.19 -34.80
C LEU A 963 -34.36 5.68 -35.11
N GLY A 964 -35.30 6.55 -34.74
CA GLY A 964 -35.18 7.99 -34.94
C GLY A 964 -34.20 8.68 -33.97
N ASP A 965 -33.77 9.90 -34.34
CA ASP A 965 -32.77 10.70 -33.61
C ASP A 965 -33.20 10.98 -32.15
N PHE A 966 -34.46 11.38 -31.96
CA PHE A 966 -35.03 11.60 -30.63
C PHE A 966 -35.36 10.30 -29.88
N GLN A 967 -35.54 9.18 -30.58
CA GLN A 967 -35.72 7.86 -29.95
C GLN A 967 -34.40 7.40 -29.33
N PHE A 968 -33.28 7.51 -30.05
CA PHE A 968 -31.94 7.26 -29.52
C PHE A 968 -31.63 8.16 -28.32
N LEU A 969 -31.90 9.47 -28.44
CA LEU A 969 -31.68 10.42 -27.34
C LEU A 969 -32.53 10.08 -26.11
N PHE A 970 -33.81 9.71 -26.30
CA PHE A 970 -34.69 9.33 -25.20
C PHE A 970 -34.19 8.06 -24.49
N ILE A 971 -33.78 7.03 -25.24
CA ILE A 971 -33.22 5.80 -24.67
C ILE A 971 -31.96 6.13 -23.86
N ASP A 972 -30.95 6.73 -24.48
CA ASP A 972 -29.63 6.86 -23.87
C ASP A 972 -29.58 7.92 -22.77
N LEU A 973 -30.22 9.08 -22.97
CA LEU A 973 -30.17 10.20 -22.02
C LEU A 973 -31.26 10.12 -20.95
N ALA A 974 -32.52 9.83 -21.32
CA ALA A 974 -33.62 9.86 -20.37
C ALA A 974 -33.73 8.56 -19.56
N ILE A 975 -33.54 7.40 -20.20
CA ILE A 975 -33.63 6.10 -19.54
C ILE A 975 -32.26 5.67 -18.98
N ILE A 976 -31.29 5.37 -19.86
CA ILE A 976 -30.04 4.70 -19.49
C ILE A 976 -29.21 5.57 -18.53
N LEU A 977 -28.98 6.84 -18.85
CA LEU A 977 -28.14 7.72 -18.03
C LEU A 977 -28.69 7.86 -16.60
N VAL A 978 -29.98 8.15 -16.46
CA VAL A 978 -30.64 8.35 -15.17
C VAL A 978 -30.61 7.06 -14.34
N VAL A 979 -30.93 5.92 -14.96
CA VAL A 979 -30.96 4.62 -14.30
C VAL A 979 -29.57 4.19 -13.82
N VAL A 980 -28.53 4.32 -14.64
CA VAL A 980 -27.16 3.91 -14.29
C VAL A 980 -26.62 4.68 -13.10
N PHE A 981 -26.78 6.00 -13.08
CA PHE A 981 -26.27 6.83 -11.99
C PHE A 981 -27.06 6.60 -10.70
N THR A 982 -28.38 6.44 -10.77
CA THR A 982 -29.20 6.21 -9.58
C THR A 982 -29.03 4.79 -9.02
N MET A 983 -28.90 3.76 -9.87
CA MET A 983 -28.61 2.37 -9.47
C MET A 983 -27.27 2.25 -8.71
N SER A 984 -26.30 3.11 -9.04
CA SER A 984 -24.98 3.14 -8.43
C SER A 984 -24.94 3.71 -7.00
N LEU A 985 -26.04 4.32 -6.52
CA LEU A 985 -26.12 4.95 -5.20
C LEU A 985 -26.46 3.99 -4.05
N ASN A 986 -26.68 2.70 -4.34
CA ASN A 986 -27.04 1.71 -3.32
C ASN A 986 -25.97 1.61 -2.21
N PRO A 987 -26.34 1.80 -0.91
CA PRO A 987 -25.41 1.69 0.21
C PRO A 987 -25.06 0.23 0.55
N ALA A 988 -23.96 0.04 1.29
CA ALA A 988 -23.51 -1.28 1.74
C ALA A 988 -24.48 -1.91 2.78
N TRP A 989 -24.50 -3.24 2.80
CA TRP A 989 -25.19 -3.98 3.86
C TRP A 989 -24.46 -3.83 5.20
N LYS A 990 -25.22 -3.80 6.32
CA LYS A 990 -24.66 -3.52 7.65
C LYS A 990 -23.81 -4.67 8.20
N GLU A 991 -24.18 -5.90 7.89
CA GLU A 991 -23.49 -7.09 8.38
C GLU A 991 -22.49 -7.61 7.34
N LEU A 992 -21.36 -8.16 7.82
CA LEU A 992 -20.36 -8.73 6.96
C LEU A 992 -20.63 -10.23 6.76
N VAL A 993 -21.05 -10.61 5.56
CA VAL A 993 -21.46 -11.99 5.24
C VAL A 993 -20.26 -12.86 4.85
N ALA A 994 -20.24 -14.16 5.12
CA ALA A 994 -19.11 -15.03 4.74
C ALA A 994 -18.94 -15.21 3.22
N GLN A 995 -20.02 -15.10 2.45
CA GLN A 995 -19.97 -15.20 0.99
C GLN A 995 -19.16 -14.03 0.41
N ARG A 996 -18.22 -14.31 -0.50
CA ARG A 996 -17.47 -13.28 -1.24
C ARG A 996 -18.13 -12.95 -2.58
N PRO A 997 -18.02 -11.71 -3.08
CA PRO A 997 -18.40 -11.37 -4.44
C PRO A 997 -17.53 -12.12 -5.46
N PRO A 998 -18.02 -12.34 -6.70
CA PRO A 998 -17.20 -12.97 -7.75
C PRO A 998 -15.95 -12.13 -8.06
N SER A 999 -14.82 -12.78 -8.36
CA SER A 999 -13.53 -12.11 -8.55
C SER A 999 -13.26 -11.61 -9.97
N GLY A 1000 -14.10 -11.99 -10.94
CA GLY A 1000 -14.00 -11.57 -12.34
C GLY A 1000 -15.37 -11.48 -13.00
N LEU A 1001 -15.45 -10.74 -14.11
CA LEU A 1001 -16.69 -10.54 -14.88
C LEU A 1001 -17.11 -11.83 -15.59
N ILE A 1002 -16.13 -12.60 -16.07
CA ILE A 1002 -16.34 -13.87 -16.80
C ILE A 1002 -16.51 -15.02 -15.80
N SER A 1003 -17.33 -14.82 -14.78
CA SER A 1003 -17.79 -15.90 -13.91
C SER A 1003 -18.95 -16.62 -14.59
N GLY A 1004 -18.97 -17.95 -14.56
CA GLY A 1004 -20.00 -18.74 -15.24
C GLY A 1004 -21.43 -18.36 -14.83
N ALA A 1005 -21.65 -18.05 -13.55
CA ALA A 1005 -22.96 -17.60 -13.06
C ALA A 1005 -23.35 -16.21 -13.61
N LEU A 1006 -22.40 -15.29 -13.74
CA LEU A 1006 -22.65 -13.95 -14.29
C LEU A 1006 -22.94 -14.03 -15.79
N LEU A 1007 -22.15 -14.83 -16.53
CA LEU A 1007 -22.34 -15.03 -17.97
C LEU A 1007 -23.68 -15.70 -18.26
N PHE A 1008 -24.07 -16.71 -17.47
CA PHE A 1008 -25.37 -17.38 -17.64
C PHE A 1008 -26.54 -16.43 -17.35
N SER A 1009 -26.45 -15.61 -16.29
CA SER A 1009 -27.43 -14.55 -15.99
C SER A 1009 -27.57 -13.57 -17.16
N VAL A 1010 -26.47 -13.04 -17.71
CA VAL A 1010 -26.53 -12.14 -18.86
C VAL A 1010 -27.08 -12.83 -20.11
N LEU A 1011 -26.60 -14.03 -20.45
CA LEU A 1011 -27.01 -14.76 -21.66
C LEU A 1011 -28.49 -15.16 -21.64
N SER A 1012 -29.00 -15.64 -20.50
CA SER A 1012 -30.42 -15.96 -20.33
C SER A 1012 -31.30 -14.72 -20.53
N GLN A 1013 -30.92 -13.57 -19.97
CA GLN A 1013 -31.65 -12.32 -20.16
C GLN A 1013 -31.58 -11.81 -21.61
N ILE A 1014 -30.44 -11.97 -22.28
CA ILE A 1014 -30.30 -11.67 -23.73
C ILE A 1014 -31.35 -12.46 -24.52
N ILE A 1015 -31.42 -13.77 -24.32
CA ILE A 1015 -32.33 -14.66 -25.06
C ILE A 1015 -33.80 -14.27 -24.80
N ILE A 1016 -34.17 -13.97 -23.56
CA ILE A 1016 -35.52 -13.54 -23.19
C ILE A 1016 -35.89 -12.23 -23.90
N CYS A 1017 -35.02 -11.21 -23.82
CA CYS A 1017 -35.30 -9.90 -24.41
C CYS A 1017 -35.41 -9.99 -25.94
N ILE A 1018 -34.48 -10.67 -26.59
CA ILE A 1018 -34.47 -10.93 -28.04
C ILE A 1018 -35.75 -11.67 -28.47
N GLY A 1019 -36.18 -12.68 -27.70
CA GLY A 1019 -37.39 -13.45 -27.98
C GLY A 1019 -38.65 -12.59 -27.97
N PHE A 1020 -38.84 -11.76 -26.94
CA PHE A 1020 -40.00 -10.86 -26.85
C PHE A 1020 -39.95 -9.71 -27.88
N GLN A 1021 -38.77 -9.19 -28.22
CA GLN A 1021 -38.63 -8.19 -29.29
C GLN A 1021 -39.00 -8.76 -30.66
N SER A 1022 -38.47 -9.96 -30.99
CA SER A 1022 -38.80 -10.66 -32.24
C SER A 1022 -40.30 -10.96 -32.32
N LEU A 1023 -40.90 -11.40 -31.20
CA LEU A 1023 -42.33 -11.65 -31.11
C LEU A 1023 -43.13 -10.39 -31.45
N GLY A 1024 -42.81 -9.23 -30.86
CA GLY A 1024 -43.47 -7.97 -31.18
C GLY A 1024 -43.32 -7.58 -32.65
N PHE A 1025 -42.10 -7.67 -33.18
CA PHE A 1025 -41.77 -7.31 -34.57
C PHE A 1025 -42.49 -8.16 -35.62
N PHE A 1026 -42.61 -9.47 -35.41
CA PHE A 1026 -43.33 -10.33 -36.36
C PHE A 1026 -44.85 -10.30 -36.15
N TRP A 1027 -45.33 -10.12 -34.91
CA TRP A 1027 -46.76 -10.19 -34.62
C TRP A 1027 -47.52 -8.94 -35.05
N VAL A 1028 -46.89 -7.77 -35.09
CA VAL A 1028 -47.51 -6.55 -35.65
C VAL A 1028 -47.86 -6.75 -37.13
N LYS A 1029 -47.01 -7.45 -37.90
CA LYS A 1029 -47.23 -7.75 -39.33
C LYS A 1029 -48.40 -8.69 -39.59
N GLN A 1030 -48.84 -9.43 -38.57
CA GLN A 1030 -49.97 -10.37 -38.67
C GLN A 1030 -51.31 -9.73 -38.26
N GLN A 1031 -51.31 -8.45 -37.86
CA GLN A 1031 -52.53 -7.79 -37.42
C GLN A 1031 -53.46 -7.47 -38.60
N PRO A 1032 -54.79 -7.53 -38.42
CA PRO A 1032 -55.74 -7.32 -39.50
C PRO A 1032 -55.77 -5.88 -40.05
N TRP A 1033 -55.24 -4.92 -39.29
CA TRP A 1033 -55.13 -3.50 -39.66
C TRP A 1033 -53.75 -3.15 -40.22
N TYR A 1034 -52.82 -4.11 -40.29
CA TYR A 1034 -51.46 -3.86 -40.73
C TYR A 1034 -51.40 -3.62 -42.24
N GLU A 1035 -50.78 -2.52 -42.63
CA GLU A 1035 -50.40 -2.18 -44.00
C GLU A 1035 -48.99 -1.58 -43.99
N VAL A 1036 -48.32 -1.53 -45.15
CA VAL A 1036 -47.07 -0.79 -45.28
C VAL A 1036 -47.38 0.69 -45.04
N TRP A 1037 -46.67 1.32 -44.11
CA TRP A 1037 -46.97 2.68 -43.69
C TRP A 1037 -46.63 3.69 -44.79
N HIS A 1038 -47.55 4.62 -45.02
CA HIS A 1038 -47.33 5.81 -45.83
C HIS A 1038 -47.80 7.05 -45.03
N PRO A 1039 -47.38 8.29 -45.38
CA PRO A 1039 -47.78 9.49 -44.65
C PRO A 1039 -49.30 9.76 -44.55
N LYS A 1040 -50.11 9.07 -45.37
CA LYS A 1040 -51.59 9.13 -45.37
C LYS A 1040 -52.25 7.97 -44.61
N SER A 1041 -51.49 6.99 -44.13
CA SER A 1041 -51.97 5.83 -43.39
C SER A 1041 -52.32 6.20 -41.95
N ASP A 1042 -53.56 5.96 -41.54
CA ASP A 1042 -54.03 6.17 -40.16
C ASP A 1042 -54.74 4.91 -39.64
N ALA A 1043 -53.98 4.03 -38.99
CA ALA A 1043 -54.52 2.81 -38.39
C ALA A 1043 -55.47 3.07 -37.19
N CYS A 1044 -55.49 4.29 -36.64
CA CYS A 1044 -56.33 4.62 -35.49
C CYS A 1044 -57.79 4.92 -35.89
N ASN A 1045 -58.06 5.29 -37.14
CA ASN A 1045 -59.39 5.66 -37.61
C ASN A 1045 -60.08 4.52 -38.39
N THR A 1046 -60.34 3.40 -37.71
CA THR A 1046 -60.98 2.20 -38.30
C THR A 1046 -62.50 2.32 -38.55
N THR A 1047 -63.10 3.52 -38.39
CA THR A 1047 -64.53 3.75 -38.65
C THR A 1047 -64.83 4.28 -40.06
N GLY A 1048 -63.81 4.57 -40.87
CA GLY A 1048 -63.94 4.90 -42.29
C GLY A 1048 -63.93 3.67 -43.19
N GLY A 1049 -64.98 2.84 -43.14
CA GLY A 1049 -65.16 1.75 -44.07
C GLY A 1049 -65.35 2.23 -45.51
N GLY A 1050 -64.37 1.97 -46.37
CA GLY A 1050 -64.47 1.75 -47.82
C GLY A 1050 -65.08 2.85 -48.69
N PHE A 1051 -64.24 3.64 -49.37
CA PHE A 1051 -64.41 4.06 -50.78
C PHE A 1051 -63.14 4.80 -51.23
N TRP A 1052 -62.20 4.08 -51.85
CA TRP A 1052 -61.07 4.71 -52.54
C TRP A 1052 -61.46 4.98 -54.00
N ASN A 1053 -61.95 6.18 -54.29
CA ASN A 1053 -61.93 6.69 -55.66
C ASN A 1053 -60.58 7.34 -55.92
N SER A 1054 -59.81 6.67 -56.76
CA SER A 1054 -58.64 7.20 -57.46
C SER A 1054 -59.00 8.51 -58.18
N SER A 1055 -58.42 9.63 -57.73
CA SER A 1055 -57.99 10.74 -58.60
C SER A 1055 -57.21 11.78 -57.80
N HIS A 1056 -55.93 11.90 -58.16
CA HIS A 1056 -55.08 13.09 -58.09
C HIS A 1056 -55.13 13.98 -56.83
N VAL A 1057 -54.04 13.95 -56.04
CA VAL A 1057 -53.17 15.12 -55.81
C VAL A 1057 -51.78 14.58 -55.43
N ASP A 1058 -50.85 14.65 -56.38
CA ASP A 1058 -49.42 14.76 -56.10
C ASP A 1058 -49.21 16.14 -55.50
N ASN A 1059 -48.88 16.19 -54.22
CA ASN A 1059 -48.10 17.26 -53.64
C ASN A 1059 -47.12 16.57 -52.71
N GLU A 1060 -45.86 16.64 -53.10
CA GLU A 1060 -44.68 16.14 -52.41
C GLU A 1060 -44.71 16.59 -50.94
N THR A 1061 -45.20 15.72 -50.06
CA THR A 1061 -44.79 15.72 -48.66
C THR A 1061 -43.62 14.78 -48.56
N GLU A 1062 -42.46 15.34 -48.22
CA GLU A 1062 -41.17 14.69 -47.97
C GLU A 1062 -41.32 13.17 -47.72
N LEU A 1063 -40.90 12.37 -48.71
CA LEU A 1063 -40.71 10.94 -48.49
C LEU A 1063 -39.68 10.81 -47.37
N ASP A 1064 -40.04 10.12 -46.29
CA ASP A 1064 -39.11 9.71 -45.25
C ASP A 1064 -38.07 8.77 -45.91
N GLU A 1065 -36.94 9.33 -46.38
CA GLU A 1065 -35.91 8.61 -47.14
C GLU A 1065 -35.33 7.41 -46.37
N HIS A 1066 -35.55 7.36 -45.04
CA HIS A 1066 -35.05 6.30 -44.15
C HIS A 1066 -36.16 5.44 -43.53
N ASN A 1067 -37.42 5.61 -43.93
CA ASN A 1067 -38.56 4.81 -43.47
C ASN A 1067 -38.60 4.67 -41.93
N ILE A 1068 -38.35 5.75 -41.20
CA ILE A 1068 -38.27 5.77 -39.73
C ILE A 1068 -39.66 5.66 -39.12
N GLN A 1069 -40.64 6.33 -39.71
CA GLN A 1069 -42.05 6.28 -39.27
C GLN A 1069 -42.71 4.98 -39.75
N ASN A 1070 -42.69 3.92 -38.93
CA ASN A 1070 -43.42 2.70 -39.24
C ASN A 1070 -43.99 2.01 -37.98
N TYR A 1071 -44.90 1.05 -38.21
CA TYR A 1071 -45.59 0.32 -37.14
C TYR A 1071 -44.64 -0.61 -36.36
N GLU A 1072 -43.63 -1.17 -37.03
CA GLU A 1072 -42.61 -2.04 -36.47
C GLU A 1072 -41.69 -1.29 -35.50
N ASN A 1073 -41.16 -0.14 -35.92
CA ASN A 1073 -40.33 0.75 -35.13
C ASN A 1073 -41.08 1.21 -33.88
N THR A 1074 -42.32 1.68 -34.04
CA THR A 1074 -43.18 2.04 -32.91
C THR A 1074 -43.33 0.88 -31.91
N THR A 1075 -43.57 -0.34 -32.40
CA THR A 1075 -43.73 -1.52 -31.55
C THR A 1075 -42.42 -1.92 -30.87
N VAL A 1076 -41.31 -1.93 -31.60
CA VAL A 1076 -39.97 -2.28 -31.08
C VAL A 1076 -39.50 -1.25 -30.06
N PHE A 1077 -39.70 0.06 -30.32
CA PHE A 1077 -39.34 1.16 -29.44
C PHE A 1077 -40.03 1.07 -28.07
N PHE A 1078 -41.34 0.80 -28.02
CA PHE A 1078 -42.04 0.65 -26.74
C PHE A 1078 -41.59 -0.62 -26.00
N ILE A 1079 -41.48 -1.76 -26.69
CA ILE A 1079 -41.05 -3.01 -26.05
C ILE A 1079 -39.61 -2.88 -25.51
N SER A 1080 -38.68 -2.31 -26.28
CA SER A 1080 -37.29 -2.11 -25.87
C SER A 1080 -37.18 -1.11 -24.71
N SER A 1081 -37.94 -0.01 -24.75
CA SER A 1081 -37.98 1.00 -23.68
C SER A 1081 -38.36 0.41 -22.32
N PHE A 1082 -39.39 -0.46 -22.29
CA PHE A 1082 -39.75 -1.17 -21.07
C PHE A 1082 -38.73 -2.26 -20.70
N GLN A 1083 -38.12 -2.95 -21.67
CA GLN A 1083 -37.07 -3.93 -21.41
C GLN A 1083 -35.88 -3.33 -20.69
N TYR A 1084 -35.44 -2.13 -21.04
CA TYR A 1084 -34.36 -1.44 -20.32
C TYR A 1084 -34.70 -1.25 -18.83
N LEU A 1085 -35.92 -0.83 -18.50
CA LEU A 1085 -36.37 -0.68 -17.11
C LEU A 1085 -36.50 -2.02 -16.38
N ILE A 1086 -37.03 -3.05 -17.04
CA ILE A 1086 -37.17 -4.41 -16.48
C ILE A 1086 -35.78 -4.97 -16.11
N VAL A 1087 -34.82 -4.87 -17.02
CA VAL A 1087 -33.44 -5.33 -16.81
C VAL A 1087 -32.76 -4.56 -15.68
N ALA A 1088 -32.97 -3.25 -15.59
CA ALA A 1088 -32.45 -2.44 -14.49
C ALA A 1088 -32.96 -2.96 -13.13
N ILE A 1089 -34.25 -3.27 -13.03
CA ILE A 1089 -34.86 -3.83 -11.81
C ILE A 1089 -34.28 -5.22 -11.53
N ALA A 1090 -34.24 -6.11 -12.53
CA ALA A 1090 -33.75 -7.48 -12.40
C ALA A 1090 -32.30 -7.55 -11.87
N PHE A 1091 -31.42 -6.65 -12.32
CA PHE A 1091 -30.02 -6.59 -11.87
C PHE A 1091 -29.78 -5.75 -10.61
N SER A 1092 -30.77 -4.98 -10.13
CA SER A 1092 -30.64 -4.08 -8.96
C SER A 1092 -30.72 -4.78 -7.59
N LYS A 1093 -30.45 -6.09 -7.53
CA LYS A 1093 -30.55 -6.89 -6.31
C LYS A 1093 -29.61 -6.39 -5.21
N GLY A 1094 -30.11 -6.41 -3.97
CA GLY A 1094 -29.42 -5.88 -2.78
C GLY A 1094 -28.65 -6.93 -1.98
N LYS A 1095 -29.38 -7.74 -1.20
CA LYS A 1095 -28.79 -8.73 -0.28
C LYS A 1095 -27.97 -9.78 -1.07
N PRO A 1096 -26.81 -10.24 -0.57
CA PRO A 1096 -26.24 -10.04 0.77
C PRO A 1096 -25.25 -8.86 0.91
N PHE A 1097 -24.87 -8.17 -0.17
CA PHE A 1097 -23.76 -7.19 -0.15
C PHE A 1097 -24.21 -5.73 -0.10
N ARG A 1098 -25.39 -5.43 -0.62
CA ARG A 1098 -25.97 -4.09 -0.66
C ARG A 1098 -27.31 -4.06 0.02
N GLN A 1099 -27.78 -2.87 0.35
CA GLN A 1099 -29.15 -2.70 0.76
C GLN A 1099 -30.11 -2.97 -0.40
N PRO A 1100 -31.34 -3.45 -0.12
CA PRO A 1100 -32.37 -3.62 -1.13
C PRO A 1100 -32.63 -2.35 -1.94
N CYS A 1101 -32.96 -2.50 -3.22
CA CYS A 1101 -33.21 -1.38 -4.15
C CYS A 1101 -34.28 -0.40 -3.63
N TYR A 1102 -35.29 -0.86 -2.89
CA TYR A 1102 -36.33 0.00 -2.33
C TYR A 1102 -35.83 1.02 -1.31
N LYS A 1103 -34.65 0.82 -0.70
CA LYS A 1103 -34.03 1.81 0.21
C LYS A 1103 -33.34 2.94 -0.52
N ASN A 1104 -33.06 2.77 -1.81
CA ASN A 1104 -32.53 3.82 -2.66
C ASN A 1104 -33.66 4.62 -3.27
N TYR A 1105 -34.12 5.62 -2.52
CA TYR A 1105 -35.26 6.45 -2.91
C TYR A 1105 -35.08 7.11 -4.27
N PHE A 1106 -33.85 7.53 -4.63
CA PHE A 1106 -33.58 8.14 -5.92
C PHE A 1106 -33.79 7.15 -7.08
N PHE A 1107 -33.26 5.93 -6.97
CA PHE A 1107 -33.44 4.89 -7.98
C PHE A 1107 -34.92 4.50 -8.16
N VAL A 1108 -35.62 4.27 -7.04
CA VAL A 1108 -37.05 3.90 -7.06
C VAL A 1108 -37.88 5.01 -7.69
N PHE A 1109 -37.67 6.26 -7.27
CA PHE A 1109 -38.39 7.40 -7.81
C PHE A 1109 -38.15 7.55 -9.32
N SER A 1110 -36.89 7.46 -9.77
CA SER A 1110 -36.55 7.55 -11.19
C SER A 1110 -37.19 6.44 -12.02
N VAL A 1111 -37.13 5.18 -11.57
CA VAL A 1111 -37.72 4.05 -12.30
C VAL A 1111 -39.24 4.15 -12.35
N ILE A 1112 -39.90 4.49 -11.23
CA ILE A 1112 -41.37 4.66 -11.20
C ILE A 1112 -41.79 5.81 -12.13
N PHE A 1113 -41.09 6.95 -12.07
CA PHE A 1113 -41.37 8.10 -12.93
C PHE A 1113 -41.23 7.73 -14.41
N LEU A 1114 -40.13 7.09 -14.80
CA LEU A 1114 -39.91 6.65 -16.18
C LEU A 1114 -40.95 5.63 -16.64
N TYR A 1115 -41.31 4.67 -15.79
CA TYR A 1115 -42.33 3.67 -16.11
C TYR A 1115 -43.71 4.31 -16.33
N ILE A 1116 -44.12 5.23 -15.45
CA ILE A 1116 -45.38 5.98 -15.59
C ILE A 1116 -45.35 6.84 -16.85
N PHE A 1117 -44.23 7.51 -17.13
CA PHE A 1117 -44.08 8.38 -18.29
C PHE A 1117 -44.19 7.61 -19.61
N ILE A 1118 -43.48 6.48 -19.74
CA ILE A 1118 -43.55 5.64 -20.95
C ILE A 1118 -44.94 5.00 -21.09
N LEU A 1119 -45.55 4.55 -19.99
CA LEU A 1119 -46.92 4.02 -19.99
C LEU A 1119 -47.93 5.08 -20.42
N PHE A 1120 -47.76 6.32 -19.97
CA PHE A 1120 -48.61 7.45 -20.35
C PHE A 1120 -48.51 7.72 -21.86
N ILE A 1121 -47.31 7.82 -22.42
CA ILE A 1121 -47.10 8.03 -23.87
C ILE A 1121 -47.69 6.85 -24.69
N MET A 1122 -47.50 5.62 -24.20
CA MET A 1122 -48.01 4.43 -24.90
C MET A 1122 -49.54 4.37 -24.93
N LEU A 1123 -50.23 4.67 -23.82
CA LEU A 1123 -51.69 4.56 -23.72
C LEU A 1123 -52.43 5.80 -24.22
N TYR A 1124 -51.85 6.98 -24.02
CA TYR A 1124 -52.44 8.26 -24.39
C TYR A 1124 -51.55 8.99 -25.41
N PRO A 1125 -51.83 8.83 -26.72
CA PRO A 1125 -51.04 9.48 -27.76
C PRO A 1125 -51.22 11.00 -27.68
N VAL A 1126 -50.11 11.71 -27.49
CA VAL A 1126 -50.08 13.18 -27.51
C VAL A 1126 -49.41 13.59 -28.81
N ALA A 1127 -50.15 14.26 -29.70
CA ALA A 1127 -49.68 14.57 -31.06
C ALA A 1127 -48.29 15.25 -31.10
N SER A 1128 -48.00 16.16 -30.16
CA SER A 1128 -46.70 16.82 -30.08
C SER A 1128 -45.56 15.86 -29.68
N VAL A 1129 -45.83 14.87 -28.82
CA VAL A 1129 -44.83 13.88 -28.39
C VAL A 1129 -44.61 12.85 -29.48
N ASP A 1130 -45.69 12.38 -30.12
CA ASP A 1130 -45.62 11.42 -31.21
C ASP A 1130 -44.87 12.00 -32.42
N GLN A 1131 -45.06 13.28 -32.73
CA GLN A 1131 -44.31 13.96 -33.79
C GLN A 1131 -42.81 14.08 -33.46
N VAL A 1132 -42.45 14.40 -32.22
CA VAL A 1132 -41.04 14.51 -31.79
C VAL A 1132 -40.35 13.14 -31.77
N LEU A 1133 -41.02 12.11 -31.26
CA LEU A 1133 -40.49 10.74 -31.21
C LEU A 1133 -40.70 9.96 -32.51
N GLN A 1134 -41.29 10.58 -33.54
CA GLN A 1134 -41.63 9.95 -34.83
C GLN A 1134 -42.42 8.63 -34.67
N ILE A 1135 -43.36 8.62 -33.70
CA ILE A 1135 -44.19 7.46 -33.38
C ILE A 1135 -45.45 7.48 -34.23
N VAL A 1136 -45.82 6.32 -34.79
CA VAL A 1136 -47.01 6.17 -35.62
C VAL A 1136 -48.23 5.78 -34.77
N CYS A 1137 -49.41 6.25 -35.15
CA CYS A 1137 -50.64 5.91 -34.45
C CYS A 1137 -50.99 4.42 -34.64
N VAL A 1138 -51.00 3.66 -33.54
CA VAL A 1138 -51.45 2.26 -33.49
C VAL A 1138 -52.79 2.13 -32.76
N PRO A 1139 -53.67 1.18 -33.15
CA PRO A 1139 -54.97 0.97 -32.51
C PRO A 1139 -54.86 0.70 -31.01
N TYR A 1140 -55.86 1.15 -30.25
CA TYR A 1140 -55.90 0.95 -28.79
C TYR A 1140 -55.77 -0.52 -28.38
N GLN A 1141 -56.38 -1.44 -29.15
CA GLN A 1141 -56.25 -2.88 -28.93
C GLN A 1141 -54.80 -3.36 -28.99
N TRP A 1142 -54.01 -2.87 -29.97
CA TRP A 1142 -52.60 -3.22 -30.09
C TRP A 1142 -51.77 -2.67 -28.93
N ARG A 1143 -52.05 -1.44 -28.48
CA ARG A 1143 -51.40 -0.84 -27.30
C ARG A 1143 -51.57 -1.68 -26.04
N VAL A 1144 -52.78 -2.21 -25.82
CA VAL A 1144 -53.05 -3.13 -24.70
C VAL A 1144 -52.31 -4.46 -24.88
N THR A 1145 -52.26 -5.01 -26.10
CA THR A 1145 -51.47 -6.22 -26.40
C THR A 1145 -49.98 -6.02 -26.13
N MET A 1146 -49.40 -4.88 -26.54
CA MET A 1146 -48.01 -4.53 -26.22
C MET A 1146 -47.78 -4.46 -24.71
N LEU A 1147 -48.71 -3.87 -23.94
CA LEU A 1147 -48.62 -3.86 -22.48
C LEU A 1147 -48.61 -5.27 -21.88
N ILE A 1148 -49.44 -6.18 -22.40
CA ILE A 1148 -49.47 -7.58 -21.95
C ILE A 1148 -48.11 -8.25 -22.23
N ILE A 1149 -47.55 -8.07 -23.44
CA ILE A 1149 -46.22 -8.58 -23.80
C ILE A 1149 -45.17 -8.08 -22.81
N VAL A 1150 -45.19 -6.78 -22.48
CA VAL A 1150 -44.26 -6.16 -21.53
C VAL A 1150 -44.42 -6.73 -20.11
N LEU A 1151 -45.65 -6.93 -19.63
CA LEU A 1151 -45.90 -7.49 -18.29
C LEU A 1151 -45.45 -8.96 -18.19
N VAL A 1152 -45.71 -9.75 -19.23
CA VAL A 1152 -45.23 -11.15 -19.29
C VAL A 1152 -43.71 -11.19 -19.35
N ASN A 1153 -43.09 -10.32 -20.14
CA ASN A 1153 -41.64 -10.20 -20.20
C ASN A 1153 -41.04 -9.83 -18.83
N ALA A 1154 -41.62 -8.85 -18.12
CA ALA A 1154 -41.19 -8.47 -16.78
C ALA A 1154 -41.25 -9.66 -15.81
N PHE A 1155 -42.35 -10.41 -15.82
CA PHE A 1155 -42.52 -11.59 -14.97
C PHE A 1155 -41.49 -12.68 -15.29
N VAL A 1156 -41.30 -13.02 -16.56
CA VAL A 1156 -40.33 -14.04 -16.99
C VAL A 1156 -38.90 -13.61 -16.67
N SER A 1157 -38.53 -12.36 -16.96
CA SER A 1157 -37.18 -11.84 -16.70
C SER A 1157 -36.82 -11.90 -15.21
N ILE A 1158 -37.72 -11.44 -14.32
CA ILE A 1158 -37.47 -11.44 -12.87
C ILE A 1158 -37.41 -12.87 -12.31
N THR A 1159 -38.35 -13.75 -12.71
CA THR A 1159 -38.40 -15.13 -12.22
C THR A 1159 -37.18 -15.94 -12.65
N VAL A 1160 -36.71 -15.77 -13.89
CA VAL A 1160 -35.49 -16.43 -14.37
C VAL A 1160 -34.26 -15.92 -13.62
N GLU A 1161 -34.11 -14.61 -13.42
CA GLU A 1161 -32.97 -14.05 -12.68
C GLU A 1161 -32.97 -14.51 -11.21
N GLU A 1162 -34.12 -14.65 -10.55
CA GLU A 1162 -34.21 -15.29 -9.22
C GLU A 1162 -33.84 -16.78 -9.23
N SER A 1163 -34.24 -17.49 -10.28
CA SER A 1163 -33.96 -18.91 -10.43
C SER A 1163 -32.47 -19.16 -10.69
N VAL A 1164 -31.83 -18.32 -11.51
CA VAL A 1164 -30.38 -18.34 -11.79
C VAL A 1164 -29.58 -18.16 -10.50
N ASP A 1165 -29.99 -17.26 -9.61
CA ASP A 1165 -29.29 -17.03 -8.34
C ASP A 1165 -29.43 -18.21 -7.36
N ARG A 1166 -30.62 -18.83 -7.29
CA ARG A 1166 -30.86 -19.99 -6.41
C ARG A 1166 -30.20 -21.26 -6.95
N TRP A 1167 -30.38 -21.54 -8.24
CA TRP A 1167 -30.00 -22.82 -8.86
C TRP A 1167 -28.65 -22.76 -9.55
N GLY A 1168 -28.12 -21.59 -9.90
CA GLY A 1168 -26.80 -21.43 -10.52
C GLY A 1168 -25.65 -21.99 -9.68
N LYS A 1169 -25.83 -22.12 -8.36
CA LYS A 1169 -24.87 -22.79 -7.46
C LYS A 1169 -24.90 -24.33 -7.57
N CYS A 1170 -26.04 -24.93 -7.96
CA CYS A 1170 -26.26 -26.38 -7.98
C CYS A 1170 -26.29 -26.97 -9.41
N CYS A 1171 -26.90 -26.27 -10.38
CA CYS A 1171 -27.13 -26.77 -11.73
C CYS A 1171 -25.96 -26.55 -12.69
N LEU A 1172 -25.12 -25.51 -12.52
CA LEU A 1172 -23.97 -25.26 -13.41
C LEU A 1172 -22.94 -26.41 -13.42
N PRO A 1173 -22.55 -27.01 -12.28
CA PRO A 1173 -21.65 -28.17 -12.28
C PRO A 1173 -22.24 -29.39 -13.00
N TRP A 1174 -23.57 -29.54 -12.92
CA TRP A 1174 -24.31 -30.65 -13.49
C TRP A 1174 -24.53 -30.50 -15.01
N ALA A 1175 -24.93 -29.31 -15.49
CA ALA A 1175 -25.21 -29.04 -16.89
C ALA A 1175 -23.95 -28.97 -17.78
N LEU A 1176 -22.80 -28.57 -17.22
CA LEU A 1176 -21.52 -28.50 -17.95
C LEU A 1176 -20.67 -29.79 -17.83
N GLY A 1177 -21.23 -30.90 -17.30
CA GLY A 1177 -20.50 -32.16 -17.12
C GLY A 1177 -19.22 -32.03 -16.26
N CYS A 1178 -19.11 -30.97 -15.46
CA CYS A 1178 -17.89 -30.63 -14.75
C CYS A 1178 -17.85 -31.41 -13.42
N ARG A 1179 -17.26 -32.61 -13.45
CA ARG A 1179 -16.74 -33.27 -12.23
C ARG A 1179 -16.00 -32.25 -11.37
N LYS A 1180 -16.21 -32.29 -10.04
CA LYS A 1180 -15.62 -31.44 -8.97
C LYS A 1180 -14.37 -30.69 -9.48
N LYS A 1181 -14.56 -29.46 -9.99
CA LYS A 1181 -13.43 -28.64 -10.45
C LYS A 1181 -12.50 -28.40 -9.26
N THR A 1182 -11.23 -28.70 -9.46
CA THR A 1182 -10.17 -28.32 -8.52
C THR A 1182 -10.28 -26.81 -8.24
N PRO A 1183 -10.14 -26.38 -6.98
CA PRO A 1183 -10.26 -24.97 -6.66
C PRO A 1183 -9.15 -24.18 -7.37
N LYS A 1184 -9.52 -23.09 -8.05
CA LYS A 1184 -8.59 -22.29 -8.88
C LYS A 1184 -7.50 -21.56 -8.08
N ALA A 1185 -7.67 -21.38 -6.78
CA ALA A 1185 -6.75 -20.63 -5.94
C ALA A 1185 -5.78 -21.58 -5.23
N LYS A 1186 -4.49 -21.25 -5.28
CA LYS A 1186 -3.41 -22.10 -4.76
C LYS A 1186 -3.60 -22.48 -3.29
N TYR A 1187 -4.03 -21.56 -2.43
CA TYR A 1187 -4.28 -21.86 -1.00
C TYR A 1187 -5.39 -22.89 -0.76
N MET A 1188 -6.42 -22.93 -1.60
CA MET A 1188 -7.52 -23.89 -1.45
C MET A 1188 -7.10 -25.29 -1.89
N TYR A 1189 -6.29 -25.38 -2.95
CA TYR A 1189 -5.68 -26.63 -3.39
C TYR A 1189 -4.74 -27.17 -2.30
N LEU A 1190 -3.88 -26.30 -1.77
CA LEU A 1190 -2.96 -26.65 -0.69
C LEU A 1190 -3.69 -27.08 0.59
N ALA A 1191 -4.82 -26.44 0.93
CA ALA A 1191 -5.64 -26.85 2.07
C ALA A 1191 -6.23 -28.25 1.90
N GLN A 1192 -6.66 -28.61 0.68
CA GLN A 1192 -7.13 -29.96 0.38
C GLN A 1192 -6.01 -30.98 0.43
N GLU A 1193 -4.83 -30.64 -0.08
CA GLU A 1193 -3.63 -31.48 -0.02
C GLU A 1193 -3.23 -31.78 1.43
N LEU A 1194 -3.21 -30.75 2.29
CA LEU A 1194 -2.84 -30.88 3.70
C LEU A 1194 -3.86 -31.64 4.55
N LEU A 1195 -5.13 -31.73 4.13
CA LEU A 1195 -6.13 -32.56 4.81
C LEU A 1195 -5.91 -34.06 4.54
N VAL A 1196 -5.24 -34.40 3.45
CA VAL A 1196 -4.97 -35.78 3.02
C VAL A 1196 -3.55 -36.23 3.38
N ASP A 1197 -2.65 -35.28 3.69
CA ASP A 1197 -1.26 -35.52 4.08
C ASP A 1197 -1.17 -36.12 5.50
N PRO A 1198 -0.77 -37.39 5.66
CA PRO A 1198 -0.70 -38.04 6.98
C PRO A 1198 0.46 -37.54 7.84
N GLU A 1199 1.43 -36.84 7.26
CA GLU A 1199 2.57 -36.25 8.00
C GLU A 1199 2.27 -34.83 8.51
N TRP A 1200 1.08 -34.29 8.21
CA TRP A 1200 0.68 -32.93 8.55
C TRP A 1200 -0.62 -32.90 9.38
N PRO A 1201 -0.73 -32.12 10.47
CA PRO A 1201 0.28 -31.24 11.06
C PRO A 1201 1.44 -32.00 11.73
N PRO A 1202 2.64 -31.38 11.84
CA PRO A 1202 3.80 -32.03 12.45
C PRO A 1202 3.53 -32.42 13.92
N LYS A 1203 4.00 -33.63 14.27
CA LYS A 1203 3.90 -34.17 15.63
C LYS A 1203 4.78 -33.37 16.60
N PRO A 1204 4.39 -33.25 17.88
CA PRO A 1204 5.17 -32.51 18.88
C PRO A 1204 6.61 -33.05 18.96
N GLN A 1205 7.58 -32.15 19.08
CA GLN A 1205 9.01 -32.43 19.21
C GLN A 1205 9.65 -33.15 18.00
N THR A 1206 9.04 -33.08 16.83
CA THR A 1206 9.68 -33.55 15.59
C THR A 1206 10.64 -32.49 15.03
N THR A 1207 11.64 -32.94 14.27
CA THR A 1207 12.59 -32.08 13.57
C THR A 1207 12.53 -32.37 12.07
N THR A 1208 12.43 -31.33 11.25
CA THR A 1208 12.45 -31.43 9.78
C THR A 1208 13.76 -30.85 9.25
N GLU A 1209 14.48 -31.62 8.43
CA GLU A 1209 15.77 -31.19 7.84
C GLU A 1209 15.58 -30.67 6.41
N ALA A 1210 16.36 -29.67 6.01
CA ALA A 1210 16.34 -29.14 4.64
C ALA A 1210 16.85 -30.19 3.64
N LYS A 1211 16.18 -30.28 2.48
CA LYS A 1211 16.69 -31.09 1.35
C LYS A 1211 18.02 -30.50 0.89
N ALA A 1212 19.04 -31.33 0.69
CA ALA A 1212 20.33 -30.88 0.18
C ALA A 1212 20.15 -30.21 -1.19
N LEU A 1213 20.56 -28.95 -1.31
CA LEU A 1213 20.62 -28.22 -2.58
C LEU A 1213 21.60 -28.94 -3.51
N VAL A 1214 21.08 -29.73 -4.45
CA VAL A 1214 21.88 -30.26 -5.56
C VAL A 1214 22.27 -29.07 -6.42
N LYS A 1215 23.51 -28.59 -6.29
CA LYS A 1215 24.12 -27.65 -7.23
C LYS A 1215 24.36 -28.39 -8.55
N GLU A 1216 23.37 -28.44 -9.43
CA GLU A 1216 23.65 -28.65 -10.85
C GLU A 1216 24.14 -27.34 -11.46
N ASN A 1217 25.29 -27.43 -12.14
CA ASN A 1217 26.03 -26.29 -12.67
C ASN A 1217 25.16 -25.44 -13.61
N GLY A 1218 25.03 -24.14 -13.27
CA GLY A 1218 24.95 -23.09 -14.28
C GLY A 1218 23.60 -22.90 -14.98
N SER A 1219 22.48 -22.90 -14.26
CA SER A 1219 21.36 -21.99 -14.55
C SER A 1219 20.38 -21.99 -13.38
N CYS A 1220 20.10 -20.83 -12.80
CA CYS A 1220 18.95 -20.66 -11.92
C CYS A 1220 17.69 -20.75 -12.78
N GLN A 1221 17.22 -21.96 -13.06
CA GLN A 1221 15.82 -22.15 -13.44
C GLN A 1221 14.97 -21.99 -12.18
N ILE A 1222 14.27 -20.86 -12.10
CA ILE A 1222 13.08 -20.72 -11.28
C ILE A 1222 12.12 -21.81 -11.77
N ILE A 1223 11.99 -22.90 -11.02
CA ILE A 1223 10.99 -23.92 -11.28
C ILE A 1223 9.64 -23.26 -11.01
N THR A 1224 9.05 -22.76 -12.09
CA THR A 1224 7.68 -22.29 -12.13
C THR A 1224 6.84 -23.57 -12.12
N ILE A 1225 6.39 -24.02 -10.95
CA ILE A 1225 5.42 -25.12 -10.87
C ILE A 1225 4.08 -24.53 -11.34
N THR A 1226 3.63 -25.00 -12.50
CA THR A 1226 2.36 -24.72 -13.18
C THR A 1226 1.13 -24.91 -12.30
#